data_AF-A0A3D1BGX4-F1
#
_entry.id   AF-A0A3D1BGX4-F1
#
_cell.length_a   1.000
_cell.length_b   1.000
_cell.length_c   1.000
_cell.angle_alpha   90.00
_cell.angle_beta   90.00
_cell.angle_gamma   90.00
#
_symmetry.space_group_name_H-M   'P 1'
#
loop_
_entity.id
_entity.type
_entity.pdbx_description
1 polymer ?
#
loop_
_entity_poly.entity_id
_entity_poly.type
_entity_poly.pdbx_seq_one_letter_code
_entity_poly.pdbx_strand_id
1 'polypeptide(L)'
;GNVRKAVDAGLSETEALRALTSTPASWLGLSEQLGSLKQGRVANVLVTDGPLFAQGTHIVEHWVAGQATPMRDRHPLDLTGTYNVNVEDSVYAVEVKGEPSAWKASWTVNDSTDKKVLLTLDNRTVVFRIPTADGPIRLTGNVWMESRIWEGSGQTADGRWVDWSAIRNADEDSAPDAQEVEAEEEASDVAEVPELETLDEEEDGLDLSGVVYPFTAYGTPDRLEAETVWIRNATVWTCEEEGVLDGADVLVHEGKLVAVGTQLNPSELLPAGVVPVELDAKGKHVTPGVIDEHTHIAVDRGVNEGTQASSAEVWIGHSVNSEDVNMYRQLAGGVTCAQILHGSANPIGGQSAIVKFRWGSEPRELLFEDAVPFIKFALGENVKQSNWGDGYRSRFPQTRMGVEQVYYDHFIRAREYGMAQLEHLAALRSAKRKDIREGRGPLEPRVDLELETLLQILREERFVTCHSYRQDEINMLMHVADSLGFRLNTFTHILEGYKVADKMAEHGAGGSSFSDWWAYKYEVKDAIPYNGAVLHNQGVVTAFNSDDAEMARRLNQEAAKAYKYGRVPEEEALKFVTLNPAKLLHIDHRTGSLKAGKDADVVVWSDHPLSVNAKAEQTFVDGVRCFDKDRDLALREAMRLERARLTAKMYDAGQASGAAGQKRPSERIQSHYHCDTLTDENR
;
A
#
# COMPACT_ATOMS: atom_id res chain seq x y z
N GLY A 1 -46.72 -0.53 6.72
CA GLY A 1 -46.38 -0.14 8.11
C GLY A 1 -47.60 -0.27 9.01
N ASN A 2 -47.41 -0.24 10.34
CA ASN A 2 -48.48 -0.46 11.32
C ASN A 2 -49.62 0.58 11.27
N VAL A 3 -49.33 1.82 10.84
CA VAL A 3 -50.35 2.89 10.69
C VAL A 3 -51.32 2.59 9.54
N ARG A 4 -50.83 2.04 8.43
CA ARG A 4 -51.68 1.62 7.29
C ARG A 4 -52.66 0.52 7.72
N LYS A 5 -52.19 -0.45 8.50
CA LYS A 5 -53.05 -1.51 9.07
C LYS A 5 -54.17 -0.94 9.95
N ALA A 6 -53.92 0.16 10.67
CA ALA A 6 -54.95 0.82 11.48
C ALA A 6 -55.99 1.52 10.60
N VAL A 7 -55.56 2.14 9.49
CA VAL A 7 -56.47 2.71 8.48
C VAL A 7 -57.33 1.62 7.84
N ASP A 8 -56.70 0.52 7.40
CA ASP A 8 -57.39 -0.63 6.82
C ASP A 8 -58.39 -1.28 7.80
N ALA A 9 -58.12 -1.19 9.11
CA ALA A 9 -58.98 -1.68 10.19
C ALA A 9 -60.06 -0.69 10.63
N GLY A 10 -60.19 0.47 9.98
CA GLY A 10 -61.29 1.43 10.18
C GLY A 10 -60.91 2.79 10.77
N LEU A 11 -59.63 3.07 11.03
CA LEU A 11 -59.19 4.43 11.38
C LEU A 11 -59.25 5.36 10.16
N SER A 12 -59.75 6.58 10.32
CA SER A 12 -59.76 7.52 9.19
C SER A 12 -58.33 7.94 8.80
N GLU A 13 -58.05 8.11 7.52
CA GLU A 13 -56.75 8.61 7.03
C GLU A 13 -56.38 9.95 7.66
N THR A 14 -57.38 10.81 7.91
CA THR A 14 -57.19 12.10 8.57
C THR A 14 -56.67 11.93 10.00
N GLU A 15 -57.27 11.03 10.78
CA GLU A 15 -56.81 10.77 12.16
C GLU A 15 -55.45 10.07 12.18
N ALA A 16 -55.21 9.16 11.24
CA ALA A 16 -53.91 8.52 11.07
C ALA A 16 -52.81 9.56 10.75
N LEU A 17 -53.09 10.53 9.87
CA LEU A 17 -52.15 11.60 9.56
C LEU A 17 -51.94 12.53 10.76
N ARG A 18 -53.01 12.90 11.48
CA ARG A 18 -52.91 13.73 12.69
C ARG A 18 -52.09 13.05 13.79
N ALA A 19 -52.27 11.74 13.98
CA ALA A 19 -51.50 10.94 14.94
C ALA A 19 -49.99 10.96 14.64
N LEU A 20 -49.59 11.14 13.37
CA LEU A 20 -48.20 11.27 12.96
C LEU A 20 -47.68 12.71 12.93
N THR A 21 -48.56 13.72 12.92
CA THR A 21 -48.19 15.11 12.64
C THR A 21 -48.64 16.08 13.74
N SER A 22 -49.88 16.56 13.69
CA SER A 22 -50.37 17.62 14.59
C SER A 22 -50.51 17.17 16.04
N THR A 23 -50.83 15.90 16.30
CA THR A 23 -51.05 15.40 17.67
C THR A 23 -49.75 15.38 18.48
N PRO A 24 -48.64 14.78 18.00
CA PRO A 24 -47.35 14.88 18.70
C PRO A 24 -46.83 16.31 18.81
N ALA A 25 -47.00 17.14 17.77
CA ALA A 25 -46.58 18.54 17.79
C ALA A 25 -47.29 19.33 18.90
N SER A 26 -48.57 19.04 19.16
CA SER A 26 -49.34 19.62 20.26
C SER A 26 -48.80 19.20 21.63
N TRP A 27 -48.53 17.91 21.82
CA TRP A 27 -47.98 17.41 23.09
C TRP A 27 -46.61 17.99 23.43
N LEU A 28 -45.81 18.30 22.41
CA LEU A 28 -44.49 18.90 22.57
C LEU A 28 -44.51 20.43 22.65
N GLY A 29 -45.68 21.08 22.56
CA GLY A 29 -45.79 22.54 22.55
C GLY A 29 -45.25 23.21 21.28
N LEU A 30 -45.09 22.45 20.19
CA LEU A 30 -44.50 22.90 18.92
C LEU A 30 -45.54 23.11 17.81
N SER A 31 -46.83 23.17 18.15
CA SER A 31 -47.93 23.34 17.21
C SER A 31 -47.84 24.58 16.31
N GLU A 32 -47.12 25.63 16.72
CA GLU A 32 -46.91 26.83 15.89
C GLU A 32 -45.83 26.62 14.82
N GLN A 33 -44.91 25.68 15.01
CA GLN A 33 -43.78 25.44 14.11
C GLN A 33 -43.95 24.17 13.26
N LEU A 34 -44.58 23.11 13.79
CA LEU A 34 -44.62 21.77 13.22
C LEU A 34 -46.04 21.19 13.12
N GLY A 35 -46.16 20.03 12.46
CA GLY A 35 -47.37 19.20 12.46
C GLY A 35 -48.49 19.66 11.53
N SER A 36 -48.30 20.70 10.71
CA SER A 36 -49.20 21.03 9.60
C SER A 36 -48.50 21.88 8.52
N LEU A 37 -49.06 21.85 7.31
CA LEU A 37 -48.60 22.68 6.19
C LEU A 37 -49.38 24.01 6.19
N LYS A 38 -48.88 25.00 6.94
CA LYS A 38 -49.41 26.37 6.98
C LYS A 38 -48.29 27.37 6.69
N GLN A 39 -48.64 28.52 6.10
CA GLN A 39 -47.71 29.61 5.86
C GLN A 39 -47.02 30.05 7.17
N GLY A 40 -45.71 30.27 7.12
CA GLY A 40 -44.89 30.69 8.28
C GLY A 40 -44.35 29.56 9.16
N ARG A 41 -44.68 28.29 8.86
CA ARG A 41 -44.15 27.10 9.59
C ARG A 41 -42.87 26.55 8.97
N VAL A 42 -42.16 25.71 9.72
CA VAL A 42 -40.96 25.01 9.23
C VAL A 42 -41.36 24.09 8.08
N ALA A 43 -40.64 24.18 6.95
CA ALA A 43 -40.92 23.42 5.73
C ALA A 43 -40.46 21.96 5.85
N ASN A 44 -41.17 21.21 6.69
CA ASN A 44 -41.06 19.76 6.79
C ASN A 44 -42.19 19.12 5.96
N VAL A 45 -41.85 18.64 4.77
CA VAL A 45 -42.83 18.19 3.77
C VAL A 45 -42.50 16.77 3.34
N LEU A 46 -43.53 15.93 3.22
CA LEU A 46 -43.42 14.61 2.61
C LEU A 46 -44.12 14.66 1.26
N VAL A 47 -43.43 14.27 0.19
CA VAL A 47 -43.99 14.20 -1.16
C VAL A 47 -44.13 12.73 -1.53
N THR A 48 -45.32 12.33 -1.93
CA THR A 48 -45.64 10.97 -2.34
C THR A 48 -46.22 10.93 -3.75
N ASP A 49 -46.03 9.81 -4.45
CA ASP A 49 -46.54 9.55 -5.82
C ASP A 49 -48.03 9.14 -5.86
N GLY A 50 -48.68 9.09 -4.71
CA GLY A 50 -50.09 8.73 -4.53
C GLY A 50 -50.60 9.06 -3.12
N PRO A 51 -51.84 8.68 -2.77
CA PRO A 51 -52.39 8.88 -1.43
C PRO A 51 -51.53 8.21 -0.36
N LEU A 52 -51.14 8.94 0.69
CA LEU A 52 -50.11 8.51 1.67
C LEU A 52 -50.32 7.09 2.23
N PHE A 53 -51.57 6.72 2.50
CA PHE A 53 -51.89 5.43 3.11
C PHE A 53 -52.25 4.33 2.10
N ALA A 54 -52.37 4.64 0.80
CA ALA A 54 -52.69 3.62 -0.21
C ALA A 54 -51.58 2.57 -0.37
N GLN A 55 -52.00 1.35 -0.69
CA GLN A 55 -51.09 0.24 -0.99
C GLN A 55 -50.46 0.46 -2.36
N GLY A 56 -49.16 0.78 -2.39
CA GLY A 56 -48.40 1.10 -3.61
C GLY A 56 -47.89 2.53 -3.67
N THR A 57 -48.27 3.40 -2.74
CA THR A 57 -47.69 4.75 -2.62
C THR A 57 -46.29 4.72 -2.05
N HIS A 58 -45.38 5.48 -2.66
CA HIS A 58 -44.00 5.65 -2.26
C HIS A 58 -43.69 7.10 -1.92
N ILE A 59 -42.73 7.28 -1.02
CA ILE A 59 -42.17 8.59 -0.75
C ILE A 59 -41.20 8.91 -1.90
N VAL A 60 -41.50 9.98 -2.63
CA VAL A 60 -40.69 10.47 -3.74
C VAL A 60 -39.58 11.37 -3.19
N GLU A 61 -39.92 12.22 -2.23
CA GLU A 61 -39.02 13.22 -1.68
C GLU A 61 -39.48 13.58 -0.26
N HIS A 62 -38.53 13.92 0.60
CA HIS A 62 -38.85 14.56 1.87
C HIS A 62 -38.05 15.85 2.01
N TRP A 63 -38.64 16.83 2.67
CA TRP A 63 -38.05 18.12 2.95
C TRP A 63 -37.90 18.26 4.45
N VAL A 64 -36.74 18.70 4.92
CA VAL A 64 -36.51 19.08 6.32
C VAL A 64 -36.02 20.52 6.35
N ALA A 65 -36.75 21.40 7.03
CA ALA A 65 -36.46 22.83 7.09
C ALA A 65 -36.20 23.50 5.72
N GLY A 66 -36.90 23.02 4.67
CA GLY A 66 -36.76 23.54 3.31
C GLY A 66 -35.61 22.93 2.48
N GLN A 67 -34.87 21.97 3.03
CA GLN A 67 -33.86 21.21 2.28
C GLN A 67 -34.47 19.90 1.78
N ALA A 68 -34.40 19.67 0.47
CA ALA A 68 -34.95 18.51 -0.19
C ALA A 68 -33.98 17.32 -0.18
N THR A 69 -34.49 16.14 0.15
CA THR A 69 -33.81 14.85 -0.01
C THR A 69 -34.65 13.98 -0.96
N PRO A 70 -34.20 13.78 -2.22
CA PRO A 70 -34.89 12.89 -3.15
C PRO A 70 -34.70 11.44 -2.72
N MET A 71 -35.81 10.69 -2.62
CA MET A 71 -35.81 9.26 -2.27
C MET A 71 -36.06 8.39 -3.51
N ARG A 72 -36.73 8.94 -4.53
CA ARG A 72 -36.94 8.34 -5.85
C ARG A 72 -36.85 9.40 -6.93
N ASP A 73 -36.44 8.99 -8.11
CA ASP A 73 -36.43 9.87 -9.27
C ASP A 73 -37.87 10.24 -9.66
N ARG A 74 -38.13 11.52 -9.92
CA ARG A 74 -39.45 12.01 -10.33
C ARG A 74 -39.80 11.58 -11.76
N HIS A 75 -38.79 11.22 -12.55
CA HIS A 75 -38.92 10.72 -13.91
C HIS A 75 -38.23 9.36 -14.01
N PRO A 76 -38.95 8.23 -13.84
CA PRO A 76 -38.34 6.92 -13.97
C PRO A 76 -37.76 6.76 -15.38
N LEU A 77 -36.49 6.39 -15.48
CA LEU A 77 -35.84 6.08 -16.74
C LEU A 77 -36.60 4.95 -17.45
N ASP A 78 -37.08 5.21 -18.66
CA ASP A 78 -37.60 4.18 -19.55
C ASP A 78 -36.44 3.63 -20.39
N LEU A 79 -36.09 2.36 -20.13
CA LEU A 79 -35.03 1.67 -20.85
C LEU A 79 -35.57 0.88 -22.04
N THR A 80 -36.88 0.86 -22.31
CA THR A 80 -37.44 0.06 -23.41
C THR A 80 -36.89 0.46 -24.78
N GLY A 81 -36.76 -0.51 -25.67
CA GLY A 81 -36.32 -0.30 -27.05
C GLY A 81 -35.24 -1.28 -27.48
N THR A 82 -34.82 -1.14 -28.74
CA THR A 82 -33.76 -1.95 -29.34
C THR A 82 -32.46 -1.16 -29.37
N TYR A 83 -31.38 -1.78 -28.91
CA TYR A 83 -30.07 -1.15 -28.80
C TYR A 83 -29.05 -1.94 -29.61
N ASN A 84 -28.24 -1.25 -30.39
CA ASN A 84 -27.03 -1.82 -30.98
C ASN A 84 -25.89 -1.62 -29.98
N VAL A 85 -25.55 -2.68 -29.25
CA VAL A 85 -24.47 -2.69 -28.26
C VAL A 85 -23.17 -3.07 -28.97
N ASN A 86 -22.29 -2.09 -29.15
CA ASN A 86 -20.99 -2.25 -29.78
C ASN A 86 -19.94 -2.57 -28.71
N VAL A 87 -19.21 -3.66 -28.90
CA VAL A 87 -18.08 -4.09 -28.05
C VAL A 87 -16.98 -4.57 -28.97
N GLU A 88 -15.82 -3.91 -28.97
CA GLU A 88 -14.75 -4.15 -29.97
C GLU A 88 -15.33 -4.19 -31.40
N ASP A 89 -15.08 -5.25 -32.16
CA ASP A 89 -15.56 -5.45 -33.53
C ASP A 89 -16.95 -6.14 -33.62
N SER A 90 -17.62 -6.34 -32.48
CA SER A 90 -18.91 -7.04 -32.40
C SER A 90 -20.06 -6.10 -32.08
N VAL A 91 -21.19 -6.30 -32.77
CA VAL A 91 -22.45 -5.58 -32.51
C VAL A 91 -23.52 -6.55 -32.06
N TYR A 92 -24.10 -6.31 -30.88
CA TYR A 92 -25.16 -7.11 -30.30
C TYR A 92 -26.48 -6.33 -30.30
N ALA A 93 -27.48 -6.82 -31.05
CA ALA A 93 -28.83 -6.26 -31.06
C ALA A 93 -29.60 -6.68 -29.80
N VAL A 94 -29.62 -5.82 -28.78
CA VAL A 94 -30.27 -6.07 -27.49
C VAL A 94 -31.63 -5.39 -27.44
N GLU A 95 -32.69 -6.18 -27.28
CA GLU A 95 -34.04 -5.69 -27.03
C GLU A 95 -34.32 -5.63 -25.53
N VAL A 96 -34.77 -4.47 -25.03
CA VAL A 96 -35.16 -4.26 -23.64
C VAL A 96 -36.67 -4.01 -23.55
N LYS A 97 -37.35 -4.80 -22.70
CA LYS A 97 -38.79 -4.73 -22.43
C LYS A 97 -39.07 -4.74 -20.93
N GLY A 98 -40.20 -4.18 -20.49
CA GLY A 98 -40.66 -4.28 -19.10
C GLY A 98 -41.10 -2.95 -18.51
N GLU A 99 -41.15 -2.89 -17.19
CA GLU A 99 -41.48 -1.68 -16.42
C GLU A 99 -40.28 -1.26 -15.55
N PRO A 100 -40.21 0.01 -15.10
CA PRO A 100 -39.20 0.45 -14.16
C PRO A 100 -39.09 -0.50 -12.97
N SER A 101 -37.88 -0.97 -12.67
CA SER A 101 -37.54 -2.01 -11.67
C SER A 101 -37.80 -3.48 -12.04
N ALA A 102 -38.29 -3.78 -13.25
CA ALA A 102 -38.55 -5.15 -13.73
C ALA A 102 -38.19 -5.35 -15.22
N TRP A 103 -37.06 -4.80 -15.66
CA TRP A 103 -36.57 -4.91 -17.03
C TRP A 103 -36.16 -6.34 -17.41
N LYS A 104 -36.45 -6.73 -18.66
CA LYS A 104 -35.99 -7.95 -19.31
C LYS A 104 -35.24 -7.56 -20.57
N ALA A 105 -34.06 -8.12 -20.76
CA ALA A 105 -33.26 -7.92 -21.98
C ALA A 105 -33.02 -9.25 -22.69
N SER A 106 -33.04 -9.23 -24.02
CA SER A 106 -32.68 -10.36 -24.88
C SER A 106 -31.81 -9.88 -26.04
N TRP A 107 -30.83 -10.70 -26.40
CA TRP A 107 -29.99 -10.51 -27.57
C TRP A 107 -30.40 -11.53 -28.63
N THR A 108 -30.73 -11.05 -29.82
CA THR A 108 -31.09 -11.89 -30.96
C THR A 108 -29.82 -12.32 -31.70
N VAL A 109 -29.55 -13.63 -31.72
CA VAL A 109 -28.33 -14.19 -32.33
C VAL A 109 -28.52 -14.42 -33.84
N ASN A 110 -29.72 -14.82 -34.25
CA ASN A 110 -30.22 -15.02 -35.63
C ASN A 110 -31.75 -14.77 -35.60
N ASP A 111 -32.42 -14.57 -36.75
CA ASP A 111 -33.88 -14.26 -36.94
C ASP A 111 -34.90 -15.12 -36.16
N SER A 112 -34.47 -16.13 -35.41
CA SER A 112 -35.33 -17.04 -34.63
C SER A 112 -34.79 -17.44 -33.24
N THR A 113 -33.63 -16.95 -32.78
CA THR A 113 -33.02 -17.38 -31.51
C THR A 113 -32.65 -16.20 -30.61
N ASP A 114 -33.39 -16.03 -29.52
CA ASP A 114 -33.11 -15.04 -28.48
C ASP A 114 -32.35 -15.66 -27.31
N LYS A 115 -31.21 -15.05 -26.96
CA LYS A 115 -30.48 -15.34 -25.72
C LYS A 115 -30.84 -14.30 -24.66
N LYS A 116 -31.17 -14.74 -23.45
CA LYS A 116 -31.47 -13.84 -22.34
C LYS A 116 -30.22 -13.06 -21.95
N VAL A 117 -30.32 -11.74 -21.95
CA VAL A 117 -29.30 -10.81 -21.45
C VAL A 117 -29.70 -10.42 -20.02
N LEU A 118 -28.76 -10.51 -19.09
CA LEU A 118 -29.02 -9.97 -17.75
C LEU A 118 -28.87 -8.45 -17.82
N LEU A 119 -29.91 -7.73 -17.38
CA LEU A 119 -29.92 -6.28 -17.28
C LEU A 119 -30.25 -5.89 -15.84
N THR A 120 -29.37 -5.10 -15.23
CA THR A 120 -29.63 -4.45 -13.94
C THR A 120 -29.38 -2.96 -14.05
N LEU A 121 -30.24 -2.17 -13.41
CA LEU A 121 -30.11 -0.72 -13.29
C LEU A 121 -30.06 -0.36 -11.80
N ASP A 122 -28.99 0.32 -11.38
CA ASP A 122 -28.89 0.92 -10.05
C ASP A 122 -28.63 2.42 -10.20
N ASN A 123 -29.63 3.24 -9.82
CA ASN A 123 -29.72 4.67 -10.15
C ASN A 123 -29.55 4.96 -11.65
N ARG A 124 -28.31 5.22 -12.08
CA ARG A 124 -27.94 5.51 -13.48
C ARG A 124 -26.94 4.52 -14.06
N THR A 125 -26.46 3.58 -13.27
CA THR A 125 -25.49 2.59 -13.75
C THR A 125 -26.23 1.39 -14.30
N VAL A 126 -26.10 1.16 -15.60
CA VAL A 126 -26.58 -0.02 -16.29
C VAL A 126 -25.50 -1.09 -16.32
N VAL A 127 -25.90 -2.33 -16.06
CA VAL A 127 -25.03 -3.49 -16.24
C VAL A 127 -25.71 -4.48 -17.18
N PHE A 128 -25.04 -4.78 -18.29
CA PHE A 128 -25.42 -5.88 -19.18
C PHE A 128 -24.53 -7.10 -18.93
N ARG A 129 -25.10 -8.30 -19.07
CA ARG A 129 -24.34 -9.55 -19.23
C ARG A 129 -24.80 -10.26 -20.48
N ILE A 130 -23.97 -10.24 -21.52
CA ILE A 130 -24.26 -10.81 -22.84
C ILE A 130 -23.58 -12.19 -22.93
N PRO A 131 -24.33 -13.28 -23.08
CA PRO A 131 -23.75 -14.63 -23.18
C PRO A 131 -23.22 -14.90 -24.60
N THR A 132 -21.89 -14.85 -24.79
CA THR A 132 -21.24 -15.13 -26.09
C THR A 132 -20.72 -16.58 -26.18
N ALA A 133 -20.16 -16.97 -27.33
CA ALA A 133 -19.58 -18.31 -27.52
C ALA A 133 -18.33 -18.51 -26.65
N ASP A 134 -17.51 -17.47 -26.50
CA ASP A 134 -16.28 -17.47 -25.71
C ASP A 134 -16.53 -17.24 -24.21
N GLY A 135 -17.80 -17.06 -23.84
CA GLY A 135 -18.27 -16.84 -22.47
C GLY A 135 -19.00 -15.51 -22.30
N PRO A 136 -19.51 -15.22 -21.09
CA PRO A 136 -20.31 -14.03 -20.87
C PRO A 136 -19.45 -12.76 -20.80
N ILE A 137 -19.82 -11.74 -21.58
CA ILE A 137 -19.28 -10.38 -21.48
C ILE A 137 -20.12 -9.59 -20.48
N ARG A 138 -19.47 -8.90 -19.54
CA ARG A 138 -20.13 -8.00 -18.58
C ARG A 138 -19.83 -6.55 -18.93
N LEU A 139 -20.84 -5.76 -19.24
CA LEU A 139 -20.71 -4.36 -19.58
C LEU A 139 -21.27 -3.51 -18.45
N THR A 140 -20.57 -2.45 -18.04
CA THR A 140 -21.03 -1.47 -17.05
C THR A 140 -20.98 -0.09 -17.69
N GLY A 141 -22.03 0.69 -17.56
CA GLY A 141 -22.07 2.04 -18.15
C GLY A 141 -23.08 2.93 -17.46
N ASN A 142 -23.09 4.21 -17.83
CA ASN A 142 -24.05 5.17 -17.28
C ASN A 142 -25.12 5.50 -18.32
N VAL A 143 -26.37 5.58 -17.86
CA VAL A 143 -27.53 5.99 -18.65
C VAL A 143 -27.89 7.42 -18.31
N TRP A 144 -27.87 8.29 -19.32
CA TRP A 144 -28.23 9.70 -19.20
C TRP A 144 -29.61 9.96 -19.80
N MET A 145 -30.43 10.77 -19.13
CA MET A 145 -31.89 10.90 -19.32
C MET A 145 -32.38 11.36 -20.71
N GLU A 146 -31.48 11.71 -21.63
CA GLU A 146 -31.82 12.17 -22.99
C GLU A 146 -30.90 11.57 -24.06
N SER A 147 -29.90 10.79 -23.67
CA SER A 147 -28.92 10.24 -24.60
C SER A 147 -29.46 8.95 -25.21
N ARG A 148 -29.51 8.90 -26.55
CA ARG A 148 -29.69 7.65 -27.31
C ARG A 148 -28.47 6.74 -27.21
N ILE A 149 -27.37 7.23 -26.64
CA ILE A 149 -26.10 6.53 -26.52
C ILE A 149 -25.81 6.26 -25.05
N TRP A 150 -25.59 5.00 -24.72
CA TRP A 150 -24.98 4.59 -23.45
C TRP A 150 -23.54 4.22 -23.71
N GLU A 151 -22.67 4.50 -22.76
CA GLU A 151 -21.25 4.19 -22.88
C GLU A 151 -20.70 3.74 -21.54
N GLY A 152 -19.63 2.97 -21.60
CA GLY A 152 -18.88 2.59 -20.42
C GLY A 152 -17.83 1.54 -20.73
N SER A 153 -17.40 0.85 -19.68
CA SER A 153 -16.40 -0.20 -19.75
C SER A 153 -16.99 -1.55 -19.38
N GLY A 154 -16.45 -2.59 -20.01
CA GLY A 154 -16.83 -3.96 -19.81
C GLY A 154 -15.64 -4.86 -19.55
N GLN A 155 -15.94 -6.08 -19.14
CA GLN A 155 -14.98 -7.18 -19.06
C GLN A 155 -15.47 -8.34 -19.90
N THR A 156 -14.57 -8.88 -20.72
CA THR A 156 -14.76 -10.12 -21.48
C THR A 156 -14.72 -11.35 -20.57
N ALA A 157 -15.02 -12.53 -21.12
CA ALA A 157 -15.07 -13.79 -20.37
C ALA A 157 -13.73 -14.20 -19.74
N ASP A 158 -12.63 -13.80 -20.37
CA ASP A 158 -11.27 -13.99 -19.89
C ASP A 158 -10.80 -12.84 -18.97
N GLY A 159 -11.56 -11.74 -18.87
CA GLY A 159 -11.30 -10.62 -17.96
C GLY A 159 -10.54 -9.43 -18.56
N ARG A 160 -10.39 -9.34 -19.89
CA ARG A 160 -9.85 -8.13 -20.55
C ARG A 160 -10.84 -6.99 -20.41
N TRP A 161 -10.33 -5.78 -20.23
CA TRP A 161 -11.13 -4.57 -20.25
C TRP A 161 -11.43 -4.17 -21.68
N VAL A 162 -12.69 -3.85 -21.95
CA VAL A 162 -13.17 -3.38 -23.26
C VAL A 162 -14.04 -2.15 -23.07
N ASP A 163 -13.98 -1.21 -24.00
CA ASP A 163 -14.96 -0.13 -24.05
C ASP A 163 -16.20 -0.59 -24.83
N TRP A 164 -17.36 -0.06 -24.46
CA TRP A 164 -18.60 -0.37 -25.16
C TRP A 164 -19.49 0.85 -25.29
N SER A 165 -20.33 0.81 -26.31
CA SER A 165 -21.43 1.77 -26.46
C SER A 165 -22.72 1.04 -26.81
N ALA A 166 -23.88 1.59 -26.44
CA ALA A 166 -25.16 1.14 -26.95
C ALA A 166 -25.90 2.31 -27.57
N ILE A 167 -26.31 2.13 -28.82
CA ILE A 167 -27.08 3.13 -29.56
C ILE A 167 -28.53 2.64 -29.67
N ARG A 168 -29.48 3.40 -29.14
CA ARG A 168 -30.93 3.11 -29.26
C ARG A 168 -31.37 3.34 -30.69
N ASN A 169 -31.91 2.30 -31.32
CA ASN A 169 -32.55 2.40 -32.63
C ASN A 169 -33.80 3.27 -32.49
N ALA A 170 -34.03 4.17 -33.44
CA ALA A 170 -35.25 4.98 -33.45
C ALA A 170 -36.46 4.07 -33.66
N ASP A 171 -37.54 4.29 -32.91
CA ASP A 171 -38.81 3.59 -33.12
C ASP A 171 -39.20 3.73 -34.61
N GLU A 172 -39.57 2.61 -35.24
CA GLU A 172 -40.06 2.55 -36.62
C GLU A 172 -41.34 3.39 -36.77
N ASP A 173 -41.17 4.68 -37.04
CA ASP A 173 -42.16 5.57 -37.67
C ASP A 173 -41.44 6.77 -38.29
N SER A 174 -40.42 6.50 -39.09
CA SER A 174 -39.97 7.34 -40.22
C SER A 174 -38.77 6.69 -40.89
N ALA A 175 -39.05 5.92 -41.93
CA ALA A 175 -38.04 5.71 -42.98
C ALA A 175 -37.75 7.06 -43.65
N PRO A 176 -36.48 7.35 -43.95
CA PRO A 176 -36.13 7.89 -45.25
C PRO A 176 -35.34 6.85 -46.03
N ASP A 177 -35.52 6.92 -47.34
CA ASP A 177 -34.98 6.04 -48.36
C ASP A 177 -33.52 5.64 -48.15
N ALA A 178 -33.24 4.39 -48.53
CA ALA A 178 -31.91 3.94 -48.88
C ALA A 178 -31.28 4.92 -49.89
N GLN A 179 -30.27 5.65 -49.45
CA GLN A 179 -29.23 6.15 -50.33
C GLN A 179 -28.01 5.28 -50.15
N GLU A 180 -27.69 4.54 -51.22
CA GLU A 180 -26.36 4.01 -51.47
C GLU A 180 -25.35 5.14 -51.27
N VAL A 181 -24.49 5.01 -50.25
CA VAL A 181 -23.27 5.79 -50.17
C VAL A 181 -22.17 4.85 -50.65
N GLU A 182 -21.75 5.07 -51.90
CA GLU A 182 -20.52 4.50 -52.43
C GLU A 182 -19.36 4.92 -51.53
N ALA A 183 -18.56 3.94 -51.10
CA ALA A 183 -17.33 4.18 -50.38
C ALA A 183 -16.31 4.79 -51.35
N GLU A 184 -16.04 6.08 -51.23
CA GLU A 184 -14.84 6.70 -51.78
C GLU A 184 -13.64 6.32 -50.90
N GLU A 185 -12.68 5.62 -51.49
CA GLU A 185 -11.33 5.44 -50.95
C GLU A 185 -10.61 6.80 -50.94
N GLU A 186 -10.49 7.44 -49.78
CA GLU A 186 -9.42 8.41 -49.54
C GLU A 186 -8.40 7.80 -48.57
N ALA A 187 -7.21 7.56 -49.11
CA ALA A 187 -6.01 7.19 -48.40
C ALA A 187 -5.66 8.27 -47.35
N SER A 188 -5.57 7.88 -46.09
CA SER A 188 -4.85 8.62 -45.07
C SER A 188 -3.73 7.74 -44.53
N ASP A 189 -2.51 8.27 -44.60
CA ASP A 189 -1.27 7.63 -44.18
C ASP A 189 -1.35 7.20 -42.71
N VAL A 190 -1.53 5.91 -42.48
CA VAL A 190 -1.31 5.28 -41.18
C VAL A 190 0.17 4.96 -41.10
N ALA A 191 0.86 5.64 -40.17
CA ALA A 191 2.24 5.33 -39.82
C ALA A 191 2.33 3.85 -39.42
N GLU A 192 3.32 3.15 -39.99
CA GLU A 192 3.69 1.79 -39.63
C GLU A 192 3.82 1.66 -38.10
N VAL A 193 2.88 0.92 -37.52
CA VAL A 193 3.07 0.30 -36.21
C VAL A 193 4.12 -0.79 -36.44
N PRO A 194 5.27 -0.79 -35.74
CA PRO A 194 6.25 -1.85 -35.92
C PRO A 194 5.58 -3.18 -35.58
N GLU A 195 5.65 -4.14 -36.51
CA GLU A 195 5.38 -5.54 -36.25
C GLU A 195 6.12 -5.94 -34.96
N LEU A 196 5.35 -6.28 -33.92
CA LEU A 196 5.89 -7.11 -32.85
C LEU A 196 6.28 -8.43 -33.53
N GLU A 197 7.59 -8.65 -33.67
CA GLU A 197 8.12 -9.98 -33.89
C GLU A 197 7.51 -10.89 -32.83
N THR A 198 6.64 -11.78 -33.30
CA THR A 198 6.03 -12.85 -32.53
C THR A 198 7.16 -13.71 -32.01
N LEU A 199 7.50 -13.52 -30.73
CA LEU A 199 8.22 -14.50 -29.95
C LEU A 199 7.42 -15.79 -30.00
N ASP A 200 8.09 -16.86 -30.42
CA ASP A 200 7.52 -18.17 -30.71
C ASP A 200 6.59 -18.65 -29.59
N GLU A 201 5.40 -19.08 -30.01
CA GLU A 201 4.42 -19.82 -29.21
C GLU A 201 5.00 -21.20 -28.84
N GLU A 202 5.66 -21.31 -27.69
CA GLU A 202 5.73 -22.57 -26.95
C GLU A 202 5.15 -22.40 -25.55
N GLU A 203 4.28 -23.34 -25.21
CA GLU A 203 3.40 -23.42 -24.05
C GLU A 203 4.14 -23.30 -22.71
N ASP A 204 3.65 -22.41 -21.83
CA ASP A 204 3.44 -22.69 -20.39
C ASP A 204 2.72 -21.50 -19.74
N GLY A 205 1.39 -21.42 -19.89
CA GLY A 205 0.59 -20.51 -19.08
C GLY A 205 0.66 -20.94 -17.61
N LEU A 206 1.10 -20.06 -16.72
CA LEU A 206 1.20 -20.35 -15.28
C LEU A 206 -0.17 -20.77 -14.72
N ASP A 207 -0.28 -22.00 -14.22
CA ASP A 207 -1.49 -22.51 -13.56
C ASP A 207 -1.54 -22.06 -12.09
N LEU A 208 -2.44 -21.12 -11.78
CA LEU A 208 -2.67 -20.61 -10.43
C LEU A 208 -3.87 -21.29 -9.73
N SER A 209 -4.37 -22.41 -10.26
CA SER A 209 -5.53 -23.11 -9.67
C SER A 209 -5.22 -23.86 -8.36
N GLY A 210 -3.94 -24.07 -8.07
CA GLY A 210 -3.42 -24.71 -6.86
C GLY A 210 -3.09 -23.74 -5.71
N VAL A 211 -2.29 -24.23 -4.75
CA VAL A 211 -1.69 -23.37 -3.72
C VAL A 211 -0.50 -22.66 -4.33
N VAL A 212 -0.44 -21.34 -4.15
CA VAL A 212 0.67 -20.48 -4.59
C VAL A 212 1.43 -19.93 -3.39
N TYR A 213 2.69 -19.55 -3.59
CA TYR A 213 3.61 -19.07 -2.56
C TYR A 213 4.15 -17.67 -2.94
N PRO A 214 3.90 -16.62 -2.13
CA PRO A 214 2.96 -16.61 -1.01
C PRO A 214 1.50 -16.73 -1.51
N PHE A 215 0.55 -17.02 -0.61
CA PHE A 215 -0.85 -17.25 -0.99
C PHE A 215 -1.62 -15.94 -1.24
N THR A 216 -1.08 -15.11 -2.12
CA THR A 216 -1.60 -13.78 -2.51
C THR A 216 -1.27 -13.48 -3.97
N ALA A 217 -1.65 -12.30 -4.46
CA ALA A 217 -1.31 -11.85 -5.80
C ALA A 217 0.21 -11.91 -6.04
N TYR A 218 0.62 -12.31 -7.24
CA TYR A 218 2.02 -12.52 -7.63
C TYR A 218 2.74 -13.68 -6.91
N GLY A 219 2.02 -14.59 -6.26
CA GLY A 219 2.56 -15.87 -5.81
C GLY A 219 2.82 -16.83 -6.97
N THR A 220 3.82 -17.70 -6.82
CA THR A 220 4.17 -18.74 -7.79
C THR A 220 3.73 -20.12 -7.30
N PRO A 221 3.45 -21.09 -8.20
CA PRO A 221 3.10 -22.46 -7.79
C PRO A 221 4.18 -23.13 -6.94
N ASP A 222 5.45 -22.81 -7.24
CA ASP A 222 6.62 -23.32 -6.52
C ASP A 222 7.29 -22.21 -5.71
N ARG A 223 7.97 -22.60 -4.62
CA ARG A 223 8.83 -21.68 -3.87
C ARG A 223 10.06 -21.33 -4.70
N LEU A 224 10.46 -20.06 -4.65
CA LEU A 224 11.66 -19.58 -5.33
C LEU A 224 12.92 -20.07 -4.58
N GLU A 225 13.91 -20.56 -5.34
CA GLU A 225 15.16 -21.08 -4.79
C GLU A 225 16.37 -20.24 -5.25
N ALA A 226 17.47 -20.35 -4.52
CA ALA A 226 18.70 -19.62 -4.84
C ALA A 226 19.34 -20.20 -6.11
N GLU A 227 19.71 -19.34 -7.04
CA GLU A 227 20.29 -19.73 -8.31
C GLU A 227 21.81 -19.54 -8.31
N THR A 228 22.51 -20.34 -9.11
CA THR A 228 23.89 -20.01 -9.51
C THR A 228 23.81 -19.24 -10.82
N VAL A 229 24.16 -17.96 -10.82
CA VAL A 229 23.94 -17.04 -11.95
C VAL A 229 25.25 -16.34 -12.30
N TRP A 230 25.53 -16.23 -13.59
CA TRP A 230 26.61 -15.43 -14.13
C TRP A 230 26.03 -14.30 -14.97
N ILE A 231 25.96 -13.11 -14.38
CA ILE A 231 25.52 -11.88 -15.04
C ILE A 231 26.73 -11.29 -15.74
N ARG A 232 26.71 -11.16 -17.07
CA ARG A 232 27.91 -10.79 -17.82
C ARG A 232 27.75 -9.51 -18.64
N ASN A 233 28.88 -8.85 -18.89
CA ASN A 233 29.01 -7.73 -19.82
C ASN A 233 28.12 -6.51 -19.48
N ALA A 234 27.91 -6.26 -18.19
CA ALA A 234 27.12 -5.12 -17.69
C ALA A 234 28.01 -3.92 -17.35
N THR A 235 27.38 -2.75 -17.20
CA THR A 235 27.96 -1.65 -16.41
C THR A 235 27.62 -1.88 -14.93
N VAL A 236 28.61 -2.32 -14.14
CA VAL A 236 28.45 -2.75 -12.74
C VAL A 236 28.80 -1.59 -11.80
N TRP A 237 27.85 -1.19 -10.96
CA TRP A 237 28.05 -0.21 -9.90
C TRP A 237 28.39 -0.95 -8.61
N THR A 238 29.65 -0.96 -8.21
CA THR A 238 30.07 -1.76 -7.04
C THR A 238 29.62 -1.12 -5.72
N CYS A 239 29.53 0.21 -5.67
CA CYS A 239 29.45 1.00 -4.43
C CYS A 239 30.61 0.73 -3.45
N GLU A 240 31.75 0.24 -3.94
CA GLU A 240 33.00 0.03 -3.21
C GLU A 240 34.09 0.97 -3.76
N GLU A 241 35.36 0.75 -3.41
CA GLU A 241 36.48 1.56 -3.90
C GLU A 241 36.69 1.42 -5.42
N GLU A 242 36.31 0.28 -6.00
CA GLU A 242 36.38 -0.01 -7.43
C GLU A 242 35.44 0.87 -8.28
N GLY A 243 34.41 1.46 -7.66
CA GLY A 243 33.48 2.36 -8.32
C GLY A 243 32.60 1.68 -9.38
N VAL A 244 32.52 2.27 -10.57
CA VAL A 244 31.72 1.77 -11.70
C VAL A 244 32.61 1.06 -12.72
N LEU A 245 32.31 -0.20 -13.01
CA LEU A 245 33.05 -1.06 -13.93
C LEU A 245 32.27 -1.25 -15.23
N ASP A 246 32.90 -0.99 -16.37
CA ASP A 246 32.30 -1.20 -17.69
C ASP A 246 32.65 -2.57 -18.27
N GLY A 247 31.68 -3.24 -18.91
CA GLY A 247 31.87 -4.59 -19.47
C GLY A 247 32.26 -5.64 -18.43
N ALA A 248 31.72 -5.52 -17.21
CA ALA A 248 32.03 -6.37 -16.08
C ALA A 248 30.93 -7.41 -15.81
N ASP A 249 31.29 -8.40 -15.00
CA ASP A 249 30.48 -9.54 -14.66
C ASP A 249 30.24 -9.62 -13.14
N VAL A 250 29.13 -10.24 -12.75
CA VAL A 250 28.77 -10.60 -11.37
C VAL A 250 28.45 -12.08 -11.32
N LEU A 251 29.15 -12.82 -10.48
CA LEU A 251 28.96 -14.26 -10.30
C LEU A 251 28.33 -14.55 -8.93
N VAL A 252 27.19 -15.24 -8.95
CA VAL A 252 26.38 -15.61 -7.78
C VAL A 252 26.39 -17.12 -7.59
N HIS A 253 26.56 -17.58 -6.35
CA HIS A 253 26.46 -18.99 -5.97
C HIS A 253 26.09 -19.11 -4.49
N GLU A 254 25.21 -20.06 -4.14
CA GLU A 254 24.77 -20.32 -2.76
C GLU A 254 24.33 -19.04 -2.01
N GLY A 255 23.64 -18.15 -2.72
CA GLY A 255 23.14 -16.89 -2.17
C GLY A 255 24.21 -15.83 -1.87
N LYS A 256 25.44 -16.02 -2.35
CA LYS A 256 26.58 -15.10 -2.16
C LYS A 256 27.14 -14.61 -3.48
N LEU A 257 27.73 -13.42 -3.44
CA LEU A 257 28.59 -12.92 -4.50
C LEU A 257 29.93 -13.66 -4.45
N VAL A 258 30.24 -14.46 -5.47
CA VAL A 258 31.51 -15.18 -5.58
C VAL A 258 32.61 -14.23 -6.09
N ALA A 259 32.30 -13.46 -7.13
CA ALA A 259 33.22 -12.53 -7.75
C ALA A 259 32.47 -11.42 -8.49
N VAL A 260 33.10 -10.24 -8.57
CA VAL A 260 32.64 -9.08 -9.32
C VAL A 260 33.87 -8.53 -10.04
N GLY A 261 33.81 -8.34 -11.35
CA GLY A 261 34.96 -7.87 -12.12
C GLY A 261 34.86 -8.20 -13.60
N THR A 262 35.91 -7.87 -14.35
CA THR A 262 35.96 -8.16 -15.80
C THR A 262 36.55 -9.54 -16.07
N GLN A 263 36.10 -10.17 -17.15
CA GLN A 263 36.65 -11.45 -17.65
C GLN A 263 36.61 -12.58 -16.61
N LEU A 264 35.49 -12.71 -15.89
CA LEU A 264 35.34 -13.81 -14.93
C LEU A 264 35.28 -15.14 -15.69
N ASN A 265 35.95 -16.16 -15.14
CA ASN A 265 35.85 -17.53 -15.63
C ASN A 265 35.12 -18.40 -14.59
N PRO A 266 33.81 -18.68 -14.77
CA PRO A 266 33.05 -19.48 -13.81
C PRO A 266 33.64 -20.86 -13.54
N SER A 267 34.32 -21.47 -14.52
CA SER A 267 34.93 -22.80 -14.34
C SER A 267 36.11 -22.83 -13.35
N GLU A 268 36.72 -21.67 -13.08
CA GLU A 268 37.80 -21.51 -12.10
C GLU A 268 37.29 -21.07 -10.72
N LEU A 269 36.11 -20.43 -10.69
CA LEU A 269 35.56 -19.78 -9.49
C LEU A 269 34.46 -20.61 -8.81
N LEU A 270 33.80 -21.51 -9.54
CA LEU A 270 32.75 -22.37 -9.02
C LEU A 270 33.26 -23.80 -8.74
N PRO A 271 32.60 -24.53 -7.81
CA PRO A 271 32.90 -25.95 -7.60
C PRO A 271 32.73 -26.78 -8.88
N ALA A 272 33.52 -27.85 -9.00
CA ALA A 272 33.47 -28.73 -10.16
C ALA A 272 32.06 -29.32 -10.38
N GLY A 273 31.55 -29.18 -11.60
CA GLY A 273 30.22 -29.68 -11.99
C GLY A 273 29.08 -28.68 -11.79
N VAL A 274 29.33 -27.52 -11.17
CA VAL A 274 28.35 -26.43 -11.10
C VAL A 274 28.42 -25.62 -12.39
N VAL A 275 27.29 -25.47 -13.06
CA VAL A 275 27.14 -24.66 -14.28
C VAL A 275 26.20 -23.50 -13.95
N PRO A 276 26.65 -22.24 -14.08
CA PRO A 276 25.80 -21.09 -13.82
C PRO A 276 24.78 -20.90 -14.95
N VAL A 277 23.62 -20.35 -14.62
CA VAL A 277 22.71 -19.75 -15.60
C VAL A 277 23.37 -18.47 -16.11
N GLU A 278 23.59 -18.39 -17.42
CA GLU A 278 24.18 -17.21 -18.05
C GLU A 278 23.12 -16.15 -18.31
N LEU A 279 23.38 -14.92 -17.88
CA LEU A 279 22.54 -13.75 -18.14
C LEU A 279 23.36 -12.69 -18.88
N ASP A 280 23.09 -12.49 -20.17
CA ASP A 280 23.72 -11.41 -20.93
C ASP A 280 23.10 -10.06 -20.54
N ALA A 281 23.89 -9.23 -19.88
CA ALA A 281 23.51 -7.91 -19.41
C ALA A 281 24.20 -6.79 -20.21
N LYS A 282 24.59 -7.06 -21.46
CA LYS A 282 25.08 -6.03 -22.38
C LYS A 282 24.12 -4.86 -22.50
N GLY A 283 24.64 -3.66 -22.25
CA GLY A 283 23.84 -2.42 -22.29
C GLY A 283 22.91 -2.22 -21.09
N LYS A 284 22.98 -3.12 -20.09
CA LYS A 284 22.25 -3.02 -18.82
C LYS A 284 23.19 -2.56 -17.71
N HIS A 285 22.60 -2.08 -16.62
CA HIS A 285 23.33 -1.71 -15.41
C HIS A 285 23.05 -2.70 -14.28
N VAL A 286 24.06 -3.00 -13.48
CA VAL A 286 23.92 -3.89 -12.32
C VAL A 286 24.33 -3.15 -11.05
N THR A 287 23.48 -3.17 -10.03
CA THR A 287 23.72 -2.48 -8.75
C THR A 287 23.50 -3.45 -7.58
N PRO A 288 23.96 -3.10 -6.36
CA PRO A 288 23.45 -3.75 -5.15
C PRO A 288 21.94 -3.51 -5.03
N GLY A 289 21.27 -4.40 -4.31
CA GLY A 289 19.89 -4.23 -3.87
C GLY A 289 19.69 -2.89 -3.15
N VAL A 290 18.59 -2.20 -3.47
CA VAL A 290 18.19 -0.98 -2.77
C VAL A 290 17.72 -1.36 -1.36
N ILE A 291 18.07 -0.54 -0.38
CA ILE A 291 17.75 -0.75 1.03
C ILE A 291 16.97 0.45 1.55
N ASP A 292 15.77 0.20 2.06
CA ASP A 292 14.92 1.23 2.66
C ASP A 292 15.10 1.27 4.19
N GLU A 293 15.77 2.30 4.70
CA GLU A 293 16.02 2.42 6.13
C GLU A 293 14.75 2.76 6.94
N HIS A 294 13.65 3.20 6.31
CA HIS A 294 12.42 3.47 7.05
C HIS A 294 11.18 3.17 6.22
N THR A 295 10.45 2.13 6.63
CA THR A 295 9.15 1.79 6.02
C THR A 295 8.13 1.27 7.03
N HIS A 296 6.86 1.30 6.62
CA HIS A 296 5.69 0.81 7.36
C HIS A 296 4.91 -0.26 6.59
N ILE A 297 5.52 -0.86 5.56
CA ILE A 297 4.97 -2.01 4.84
C ILE A 297 5.28 -3.32 5.56
N ALA A 298 4.70 -4.41 5.08
CA ALA A 298 4.89 -5.77 5.58
C ALA A 298 4.52 -5.92 7.07
N VAL A 299 3.55 -5.13 7.52
CA VAL A 299 2.92 -5.20 8.85
C VAL A 299 1.41 -5.00 8.70
N ASP A 300 0.62 -5.68 9.52
CA ASP A 300 -0.85 -5.62 9.49
C ASP A 300 -1.42 -5.11 10.83
N ARG A 301 -2.55 -4.38 10.76
CA ARG A 301 -3.43 -4.03 11.89
C ARG A 301 -2.81 -3.22 13.04
N GLY A 302 -1.97 -2.25 12.72
CA GLY A 302 -1.56 -1.22 13.68
C GLY A 302 -0.04 -1.20 13.88
N VAL A 303 0.56 -0.08 13.49
CA VAL A 303 2.01 0.14 13.53
C VAL A 303 2.45 0.79 14.85
N ASN A 304 1.52 1.34 15.64
CA ASN A 304 1.82 2.09 16.87
C ASN A 304 0.98 1.60 18.05
N GLU A 305 1.63 1.29 19.18
CA GLU A 305 0.97 1.16 20.49
C GLU A 305 0.80 2.54 21.14
N GLY A 306 -0.14 3.33 20.62
CA GLY A 306 -0.26 4.77 20.95
C GLY A 306 -0.81 5.10 22.33
N THR A 307 -1.16 4.12 23.17
CA THR A 307 -1.81 4.38 24.47
C THR A 307 -0.84 4.90 25.54
N GLN A 308 0.46 4.72 25.35
CA GLN A 308 1.52 5.12 26.28
C GLN A 308 2.56 6.01 25.61
N ALA A 309 3.34 6.76 26.40
CA ALA A 309 4.43 7.58 25.87
C ALA A 309 5.65 6.74 25.48
N SER A 310 5.78 5.58 26.10
CA SER A 310 6.82 4.61 25.85
C SER A 310 6.18 3.24 25.74
N SER A 311 6.56 2.53 24.69
CA SER A 311 6.17 1.16 24.41
C SER A 311 7.42 0.38 24.00
N ALA A 312 8.54 0.60 24.71
CA ALA A 312 9.84 0.04 24.37
C ALA A 312 9.84 -1.50 24.34
N GLU A 313 8.98 -2.14 25.12
CA GLU A 313 8.85 -3.58 25.23
C GLU A 313 8.21 -4.24 24.01
N VAL A 314 7.46 -3.50 23.17
CA VAL A 314 6.81 -4.09 21.99
C VAL A 314 7.80 -4.20 20.84
N TRP A 315 7.67 -5.28 20.06
CA TRP A 315 8.52 -5.55 18.90
C TRP A 315 7.69 -5.79 17.65
N ILE A 316 7.95 -4.99 16.62
CA ILE A 316 7.21 -5.05 15.36
C ILE A 316 7.45 -6.35 14.59
N GLY A 317 8.55 -7.07 14.89
CA GLY A 317 8.83 -8.39 14.32
C GLY A 317 7.76 -9.44 14.63
N HIS A 318 6.94 -9.25 15.66
CA HIS A 318 5.79 -10.11 15.94
C HIS A 318 4.60 -9.91 14.99
N SER A 319 4.59 -8.80 14.22
CA SER A 319 3.50 -8.41 13.34
C SER A 319 3.89 -8.39 11.86
N VAL A 320 5.04 -8.97 11.51
CA VAL A 320 5.51 -9.05 10.12
C VAL A 320 4.54 -9.89 9.29
N ASN A 321 4.10 -9.34 8.17
CA ASN A 321 3.20 -9.96 7.22
C ASN A 321 3.94 -10.28 5.92
N SER A 322 4.20 -11.57 5.68
CA SER A 322 4.90 -12.03 4.47
C SER A 322 4.03 -12.07 3.20
N GLU A 323 2.75 -11.75 3.32
CA GLU A 323 1.80 -11.70 2.19
C GLU A 323 1.48 -10.27 1.76
N ASP A 324 2.19 -9.25 2.28
CA ASP A 324 2.03 -7.87 1.83
C ASP A 324 2.58 -7.71 0.41
N VAL A 325 1.68 -7.50 -0.56
CA VAL A 325 2.00 -7.29 -1.98
C VAL A 325 2.96 -6.13 -2.21
N ASN A 326 3.06 -5.17 -1.29
CA ASN A 326 4.02 -4.07 -1.42
C ASN A 326 5.46 -4.55 -1.36
N MET A 327 5.77 -5.70 -0.74
CA MET A 327 7.11 -6.31 -0.83
C MET A 327 7.44 -6.69 -2.28
N TYR A 328 6.53 -7.37 -2.97
CA TYR A 328 6.70 -7.74 -4.38
C TYR A 328 6.83 -6.50 -5.28
N ARG A 329 6.02 -5.47 -5.02
CA ARG A 329 6.10 -4.22 -5.78
C ARG A 329 7.40 -3.45 -5.52
N GLN A 330 7.97 -3.55 -4.31
CA GLN A 330 9.26 -2.97 -3.96
C GLN A 330 10.42 -3.74 -4.61
N LEU A 331 10.34 -5.08 -4.69
CA LEU A 331 11.27 -5.89 -5.49
C LEU A 331 11.26 -5.46 -6.96
N ALA A 332 10.08 -5.15 -7.52
CA ALA A 332 9.96 -4.59 -8.88
C ALA A 332 10.58 -3.18 -9.04
N GLY A 333 10.86 -2.49 -7.93
CA GLY A 333 11.63 -1.24 -7.86
C GLY A 333 13.09 -1.44 -7.46
N GLY A 334 13.58 -2.68 -7.35
CA GLY A 334 14.96 -3.01 -6.97
C GLY A 334 15.24 -3.01 -5.47
N VAL A 335 14.24 -2.86 -4.61
CA VAL A 335 14.42 -2.89 -3.15
C VAL A 335 14.47 -4.33 -2.66
N THR A 336 15.48 -4.69 -1.88
CA THR A 336 15.74 -6.05 -1.39
C THR A 336 15.66 -6.18 0.12
N CYS A 337 15.86 -5.08 0.85
CA CYS A 337 15.95 -5.05 2.31
C CYS A 337 15.30 -3.78 2.85
N ALA A 338 14.70 -3.87 4.03
CA ALA A 338 14.16 -2.70 4.71
C ALA A 338 14.20 -2.83 6.24
N GLN A 339 14.20 -1.69 6.94
CA GLN A 339 13.84 -1.65 8.36
C GLN A 339 12.35 -1.31 8.49
N ILE A 340 11.61 -2.26 9.03
CA ILE A 340 10.22 -2.10 9.45
C ILE A 340 10.22 -1.57 10.88
N LEU A 341 9.47 -0.50 11.11
CA LEU A 341 9.53 0.24 12.37
C LEU A 341 8.18 0.82 12.77
N HIS A 342 8.02 1.06 14.07
CA HIS A 342 6.85 1.76 14.60
C HIS A 342 6.76 3.17 14.01
N GLY A 343 5.59 3.79 14.06
CA GLY A 343 5.40 5.15 13.57
C GLY A 343 6.00 6.21 14.49
N SER A 344 5.31 7.33 14.63
CA SER A 344 5.73 8.52 15.38
C SER A 344 4.66 8.95 16.39
N ALA A 345 3.80 8.02 16.79
CA ALA A 345 2.76 8.29 17.78
C ALA A 345 3.34 8.51 19.19
N ASN A 346 4.49 7.92 19.50
CA ASN A 346 5.09 7.89 20.85
C ASN A 346 6.52 8.45 20.81
N PRO A 347 6.98 9.18 21.85
CA PRO A 347 8.40 9.49 22.00
C PRO A 347 9.30 8.24 21.93
N ILE A 348 8.89 7.14 22.56
CA ILE A 348 9.54 5.83 22.49
C ILE A 348 8.53 4.84 21.90
N GLY A 349 8.64 4.52 20.62
CA GLY A 349 7.63 3.77 19.86
C GLY A 349 7.69 2.26 19.99
N GLY A 350 8.88 1.69 20.16
CA GLY A 350 9.08 0.24 20.27
C GLY A 350 10.11 -0.30 19.29
N GLN A 351 10.45 -1.57 19.45
CA GLN A 351 11.54 -2.24 18.77
C GLN A 351 11.23 -2.47 17.28
N SER A 352 12.22 -2.22 16.43
CA SER A 352 12.13 -2.38 14.97
C SER A 352 12.54 -3.78 14.52
N ALA A 353 12.26 -4.14 13.28
CA ALA A 353 12.72 -5.37 12.64
C ALA A 353 13.38 -5.05 11.28
N ILE A 354 14.55 -5.61 11.01
CA ILE A 354 15.17 -5.54 9.69
C ILE A 354 14.75 -6.80 8.94
N VAL A 355 14.31 -6.63 7.70
CA VAL A 355 13.84 -7.73 6.85
C VAL A 355 14.48 -7.71 5.48
N LYS A 356 14.62 -8.88 4.87
CA LYS A 356 14.83 -9.03 3.43
C LYS A 356 13.54 -9.46 2.76
N PHE A 357 13.26 -8.95 1.57
CA PHE A 357 12.04 -9.27 0.81
C PHE A 357 12.16 -10.62 0.08
N ARG A 358 12.31 -11.69 0.86
CA ARG A 358 12.29 -13.09 0.36
C ARG A 358 10.85 -13.47 0.01
N TRP A 359 10.40 -13.06 -1.16
CA TRP A 359 9.01 -13.25 -1.59
C TRP A 359 8.64 -14.73 -1.61
N GLY A 360 7.57 -15.09 -0.89
CA GLY A 360 7.12 -16.49 -0.72
C GLY A 360 7.63 -17.20 0.54
N SER A 361 8.50 -16.56 1.31
CA SER A 361 8.97 -17.07 2.60
C SER A 361 7.99 -16.80 3.75
N GLU A 362 8.17 -17.51 4.86
CA GLU A 362 7.41 -17.31 6.09
C GLU A 362 7.82 -16.01 6.82
N PRO A 363 6.97 -15.41 7.68
CA PRO A 363 7.30 -14.14 8.35
C PRO A 363 8.63 -14.13 9.11
N ARG A 364 8.99 -15.25 9.75
CA ARG A 364 10.27 -15.38 10.46
C ARG A 364 11.46 -15.44 9.52
N GLU A 365 11.29 -16.08 8.37
CA GLU A 365 12.31 -16.19 7.33
C GLU A 365 12.54 -14.84 6.63
N LEU A 366 11.65 -13.85 6.78
CA LEU A 366 11.92 -12.49 6.28
C LEU A 366 12.91 -11.73 7.15
N LEU A 367 13.04 -12.06 8.43
CA LEU A 367 13.95 -11.36 9.34
C LEU A 367 15.38 -11.46 8.83
N PHE A 368 16.11 -10.35 8.95
CA PHE A 368 17.53 -10.34 8.68
C PHE A 368 18.25 -11.07 9.83
N GLU A 369 18.83 -12.21 9.52
CA GLU A 369 19.49 -13.08 10.49
C GLU A 369 20.65 -12.36 11.20
N ASP A 370 20.70 -12.48 12.52
CA ASP A 370 21.67 -11.85 13.41
C ASP A 370 21.76 -10.31 13.30
N ALA A 371 20.70 -9.67 12.79
CA ALA A 371 20.63 -8.22 12.76
C ALA A 371 20.69 -7.63 14.17
N VAL A 372 21.49 -6.58 14.33
CA VAL A 372 21.60 -5.83 15.59
C VAL A 372 20.23 -5.21 15.91
N PRO A 373 19.76 -5.24 17.17
CA PRO A 373 18.43 -4.72 17.49
C PRO A 373 18.32 -3.20 17.36
N PHE A 374 17.19 -2.72 16.85
CA PHE A 374 16.86 -1.30 16.76
C PHE A 374 15.58 -0.95 17.53
N ILE A 375 15.39 0.33 17.81
CA ILE A 375 14.17 0.89 18.42
C ILE A 375 13.82 2.24 17.80
N LYS A 376 12.53 2.46 17.57
CA LYS A 376 12.00 3.70 17.04
C LYS A 376 11.76 4.72 18.15
N PHE A 377 12.37 5.89 18.03
CA PHE A 377 12.01 7.10 18.77
C PHE A 377 11.32 8.10 17.85
N ALA A 378 10.64 9.10 18.41
CA ALA A 378 10.07 10.19 17.64
C ALA A 378 10.04 11.53 18.38
N LEU A 379 10.24 12.60 17.62
CA LEU A 379 10.16 13.99 18.03
C LEU A 379 8.97 14.68 17.34
N GLY A 380 8.82 15.99 17.53
CA GLY A 380 7.94 16.81 16.70
C GLY A 380 6.49 16.88 17.15
N GLU A 381 5.63 17.26 16.22
CA GLU A 381 4.22 17.51 16.47
C GLU A 381 3.40 16.26 16.76
N ASN A 382 3.81 15.10 16.24
CA ASN A 382 3.04 13.86 16.35
C ASN A 382 3.03 13.30 17.78
N VAL A 383 4.20 13.23 18.43
CA VAL A 383 4.35 12.56 19.74
C VAL A 383 3.63 13.25 20.88
N LYS A 384 3.41 14.57 20.77
CA LYS A 384 2.65 15.34 21.76
C LYS A 384 1.13 15.16 21.62
N GLN A 385 0.64 14.69 20.47
CA GLN A 385 -0.78 14.44 20.13
C GLN A 385 -1.78 15.59 20.42
N SER A 386 -1.32 16.77 20.82
CA SER A 386 -2.18 17.87 21.29
C SER A 386 -3.08 18.46 20.19
N ASN A 387 -2.76 18.19 18.92
CA ASN A 387 -3.53 18.56 17.74
C ASN A 387 -4.41 17.42 17.18
N TRP A 388 -4.47 16.24 17.81
CA TRP A 388 -5.23 15.08 17.30
C TRP A 388 -6.71 15.07 17.71
N GLY A 389 -7.15 16.09 18.45
CA GLY A 389 -8.52 16.24 18.94
C GLY A 389 -8.64 16.03 20.45
N ASP A 390 -9.83 16.26 20.98
CA ASP A 390 -10.06 16.32 22.44
C ASP A 390 -9.77 14.99 23.15
N GLY A 391 -9.90 13.85 22.45
CA GLY A 391 -9.62 12.51 23.00
C GLY A 391 -8.15 12.24 23.29
N TYR A 392 -7.21 13.03 22.76
CA TYR A 392 -5.77 12.77 22.84
C TYR A 392 -5.02 13.76 23.75
N ARG A 393 -5.74 14.55 24.55
CA ARG A 393 -5.18 15.61 25.41
C ARG A 393 -4.89 15.19 26.85
N SER A 394 -5.09 13.92 27.22
CA SER A 394 -4.88 13.40 28.57
C SER A 394 -3.52 12.72 28.77
N ARG A 395 -2.87 12.30 27.68
CA ARG A 395 -1.59 11.57 27.71
C ARG A 395 -0.42 12.55 27.82
N PHE A 396 0.52 12.32 28.73
CA PHE A 396 1.82 13.01 28.71
C PHE A 396 2.70 12.40 27.59
N PRO A 397 3.44 13.19 26.79
CA PRO A 397 3.58 14.65 26.81
C PRO A 397 2.57 15.38 25.92
N GLN A 398 2.33 16.67 26.19
CA GLN A 398 1.48 17.55 25.35
C GLN A 398 2.27 18.74 24.75
N THR A 399 3.56 18.83 25.07
CA THR A 399 4.49 19.91 24.66
C THR A 399 5.85 19.32 24.31
N ARG A 400 6.68 20.07 23.55
CA ARG A 400 8.07 19.67 23.22
C ARG A 400 8.96 19.51 24.46
N MET A 401 8.78 20.36 25.48
CA MET A 401 9.47 20.20 26.77
C MET A 401 9.09 18.90 27.46
N GLY A 402 7.82 18.49 27.35
CA GLY A 402 7.37 17.21 27.86
C GLY A 402 8.04 16.03 27.14
N VAL A 403 8.26 16.15 25.82
CA VAL A 403 8.95 15.12 25.02
C VAL A 403 10.39 14.91 25.52
N GLU A 404 11.14 15.99 25.74
CA GLU A 404 12.47 15.92 26.37
C GLU A 404 12.42 15.21 27.73
N GLN A 405 11.46 15.59 28.57
CA GLN A 405 11.32 15.00 29.90
C GLN A 405 10.98 13.51 29.86
N VAL A 406 10.26 13.02 28.84
CA VAL A 406 10.01 11.59 28.64
C VAL A 406 11.34 10.85 28.51
N TYR A 407 12.26 11.33 27.68
CA TYR A 407 13.55 10.66 27.50
C TYR A 407 14.39 10.67 28.77
N TYR A 408 14.53 11.82 29.45
CA TYR A 408 15.26 11.85 30.72
C TYR A 408 14.69 10.89 31.75
N ASP A 409 13.37 10.89 31.97
CA ASP A 409 12.73 10.03 32.95
C ASP A 409 12.99 8.54 32.67
N HIS A 410 12.74 8.11 31.43
CA HIS A 410 12.82 6.70 31.06
C HIS A 410 14.26 6.17 31.11
N PHE A 411 15.24 6.97 30.66
CA PHE A 411 16.64 6.54 30.70
C PHE A 411 17.25 6.62 32.10
N ILE A 412 16.84 7.57 32.95
CA ILE A 412 17.25 7.58 34.36
C ILE A 412 16.73 6.32 35.07
N ARG A 413 15.45 5.97 34.86
CA ARG A 413 14.85 4.74 35.38
C ARG A 413 15.56 3.49 34.86
N ALA A 414 15.89 3.43 33.57
CA ALA A 414 16.61 2.30 32.99
C ALA A 414 18.02 2.14 33.59
N ARG A 415 18.73 3.26 33.82
CA ARG A 415 20.03 3.25 34.51
C ARG A 415 19.93 2.77 35.94
N GLU A 416 18.95 3.25 36.71
CA GLU A 416 18.69 2.81 38.08
C GLU A 416 18.34 1.31 38.15
N TYR A 417 17.52 0.86 37.20
CA TYR A 417 17.19 -0.56 37.03
C TYR A 417 18.45 -1.40 36.76
N GLY A 418 19.33 -0.97 35.86
CA GLY A 418 20.61 -1.63 35.60
C GLY A 418 21.55 -1.63 36.82
N MET A 419 21.57 -0.55 37.61
CA MET A 419 22.33 -0.50 38.87
C MET A 419 21.81 -1.52 39.88
N ALA A 420 20.48 -1.64 40.04
CA ALA A 420 19.88 -2.62 40.93
C ALA A 420 20.23 -4.07 40.53
N GLN A 421 20.30 -4.38 39.23
CA GLN A 421 20.76 -5.68 38.73
C GLN A 421 22.23 -5.94 39.15
N LEU A 422 23.11 -4.95 38.99
CA LEU A 422 24.52 -5.08 39.36
C LEU A 422 24.70 -5.26 40.87
N GLU A 423 23.96 -4.51 41.69
CA GLU A 423 23.96 -4.66 43.15
C GLU A 423 23.49 -6.04 43.58
N HIS A 424 22.44 -6.57 42.94
CA HIS A 424 21.96 -7.93 43.19
C HIS A 424 23.03 -8.98 42.85
N LEU A 425 23.68 -8.88 41.68
CA LEU A 425 24.77 -9.79 41.30
C LEU A 425 25.95 -9.73 42.27
N ALA A 426 26.33 -8.54 42.74
CA ALA A 426 27.38 -8.37 43.73
C ALA A 426 27.01 -8.97 45.10
N ALA A 427 25.76 -8.77 45.53
CA ALA A 427 25.22 -9.35 46.75
C ALA A 427 25.15 -10.89 46.67
N LEU A 428 24.75 -11.45 45.51
CA LEU A 428 24.73 -12.89 45.26
C LEU A 428 26.12 -13.51 45.37
N ARG A 429 27.15 -12.87 44.80
CA ARG A 429 28.55 -13.32 44.91
C ARG A 429 29.03 -13.37 46.35
N SER A 430 28.50 -12.50 47.21
CA SER A 430 28.86 -12.37 48.62
C SER A 430 27.97 -13.20 49.56
N ALA A 431 26.85 -13.73 49.07
CA ALA A 431 25.88 -14.46 49.87
C ALA A 431 26.36 -15.89 50.20
N LYS A 432 26.05 -16.37 51.41
CA LYS A 432 26.34 -17.75 51.79
C LYS A 432 25.46 -18.70 50.98
N ARG A 433 26.07 -19.74 50.40
CA ARG A 433 25.33 -20.80 49.65
C ARG A 433 24.15 -21.39 50.43
N LYS A 434 24.25 -21.47 51.77
CA LYS A 434 23.17 -21.92 52.65
C LYS A 434 21.96 -20.98 52.60
N ASP A 435 22.20 -19.67 52.70
CA ASP A 435 21.13 -18.67 52.72
C ASP A 435 20.43 -18.58 51.36
N ILE A 436 21.18 -18.71 50.25
CA ILE A 436 20.59 -18.82 48.90
C ILE A 436 19.67 -20.05 48.80
N ARG A 437 20.13 -21.23 49.24
CA ARG A 437 19.35 -22.47 49.18
C ARG A 437 18.07 -22.43 50.02
N GLU A 438 18.09 -21.72 51.14
CA GLU A 438 16.95 -21.56 52.05
C GLU A 438 16.03 -20.39 51.67
N GLY A 439 16.23 -19.74 50.51
CA GLY A 439 15.40 -18.62 50.05
C GLY A 439 15.61 -17.32 50.84
N ARG A 440 16.73 -17.21 51.59
CA ARG A 440 17.12 -16.04 52.39
C ARG A 440 18.27 -15.26 51.74
N GLY A 441 18.50 -15.49 50.45
CA GLY A 441 19.49 -14.76 49.65
C GLY A 441 19.03 -13.32 49.33
N PRO A 442 19.91 -12.53 48.70
CA PRO A 442 19.55 -11.22 48.17
C PRO A 442 18.31 -11.31 47.27
N LEU A 443 17.39 -10.36 47.41
CA LEU A 443 16.19 -10.32 46.58
C LEU A 443 16.55 -9.89 45.16
N GLU A 444 16.04 -10.61 44.17
CA GLU A 444 16.21 -10.28 42.76
C GLU A 444 15.35 -9.07 42.39
N PRO A 445 15.91 -8.08 41.65
CA PRO A 445 15.11 -6.99 41.10
C PRO A 445 14.01 -7.53 40.19
N ARG A 446 12.82 -6.92 40.24
CA ARG A 446 11.73 -7.28 39.33
C ARG A 446 12.16 -7.01 37.89
N VAL A 447 12.00 -8.00 37.01
CA VAL A 447 12.19 -7.83 35.57
C VAL A 447 11.17 -6.83 35.01
N ASP A 448 11.68 -5.83 34.29
CA ASP A 448 10.90 -4.82 33.59
C ASP A 448 11.38 -4.75 32.14
N LEU A 449 10.55 -5.21 31.20
CA LEU A 449 10.94 -5.35 29.79
C LEU A 449 11.12 -4.00 29.08
N GLU A 450 10.40 -2.98 29.54
CA GLU A 450 10.54 -1.62 29.02
C GLU A 450 11.93 -1.07 29.41
N LEU A 451 12.26 -1.16 30.71
CA LEU A 451 13.54 -0.67 31.22
C LEU A 451 14.73 -1.52 30.74
N GLU A 452 14.56 -2.83 30.58
CA GLU A 452 15.58 -3.71 30.00
C GLU A 452 15.90 -3.29 28.55
N THR A 453 14.86 -2.99 27.75
CA THR A 453 15.05 -2.55 26.37
C THR A 453 15.80 -1.22 26.29
N LEU A 454 15.49 -0.28 27.18
CA LEU A 454 16.19 1.01 27.23
C LEU A 454 17.61 0.88 27.79
N LEU A 455 17.82 -0.03 28.74
CA LEU A 455 19.13 -0.34 29.29
C LEU A 455 20.08 -0.92 28.22
N GLN A 456 19.56 -1.71 27.26
CA GLN A 456 20.34 -2.17 26.10
C GLN A 456 20.92 -1.01 25.28
N ILE A 457 20.22 0.12 25.17
CA ILE A 457 20.72 1.31 24.47
C ILE A 457 21.89 1.92 25.25
N LEU A 458 21.77 2.04 26.58
CA LEU A 458 22.85 2.52 27.45
C LEU A 458 24.08 1.61 27.44
N ARG A 459 23.92 0.35 27.04
CA ARG A 459 24.99 -0.65 26.87
C ARG A 459 25.50 -0.79 25.44
N GLU A 460 24.99 0.01 24.50
CA GLU A 460 25.30 -0.10 23.06
C GLU A 460 24.92 -1.46 22.44
N GLU A 461 23.96 -2.15 23.03
CA GLU A 461 23.40 -3.44 22.56
C GLU A 461 22.18 -3.24 21.64
N ARG A 462 21.63 -2.02 21.61
CA ARG A 462 20.47 -1.64 20.80
C ARG A 462 20.59 -0.19 20.31
N PHE A 463 20.21 0.05 19.05
CA PHE A 463 20.41 1.34 18.39
C PHE A 463 19.09 2.08 18.13
N VAL A 464 19.16 3.42 18.21
CA VAL A 464 17.99 4.29 18.06
C VAL A 464 17.87 4.81 16.62
N THR A 465 16.71 4.60 16.02
CA THR A 465 16.24 5.31 14.82
C THR A 465 15.19 6.33 15.25
N CYS A 466 15.41 7.63 15.04
CA CYS A 466 14.57 8.69 15.59
C CYS A 466 13.88 9.54 14.51
N HIS A 467 12.55 9.48 14.43
CA HIS A 467 11.76 10.39 13.62
C HIS A 467 11.98 11.84 14.06
N SER A 468 12.38 12.70 13.12
CA SER A 468 12.72 14.09 13.42
C SER A 468 12.51 15.00 12.22
N TYR A 469 12.23 16.27 12.48
CA TYR A 469 12.13 17.29 11.43
C TYR A 469 12.96 18.53 11.76
N ARG A 470 12.68 19.14 12.92
CA ARG A 470 13.25 20.45 13.28
C ARG A 470 14.59 20.37 13.98
N GLN A 471 15.44 21.36 13.68
CA GLN A 471 16.79 21.50 14.22
C GLN A 471 16.85 21.54 15.75
N ASP A 472 15.87 22.18 16.40
CA ASP A 472 15.88 22.40 17.85
C ASP A 472 15.61 21.10 18.61
N GLU A 473 14.76 20.25 18.06
CA GLU A 473 14.44 18.93 18.63
C GLU A 473 15.56 17.92 18.37
N ILE A 474 16.16 17.95 17.17
CA ILE A 474 17.34 17.14 16.85
C ILE A 474 18.49 17.48 17.81
N ASN A 475 18.78 18.78 17.98
CA ASN A 475 19.82 19.26 18.89
C ASN A 475 19.52 18.92 20.36
N MET A 476 18.26 19.03 20.78
CA MET A 476 17.83 18.63 22.12
C MET A 476 18.10 17.15 22.38
N LEU A 477 17.68 16.26 21.48
CA LEU A 477 17.83 14.82 21.71
C LEU A 477 19.30 14.39 21.72
N MET A 478 20.16 14.99 20.88
CA MET A 478 21.61 14.78 20.95
C MET A 478 22.15 15.15 22.34
N HIS A 479 21.78 16.30 22.89
CA HIS A 479 22.20 16.69 24.24
C HIS A 479 21.68 15.74 25.34
N VAL A 480 20.44 15.25 25.23
CA VAL A 480 19.92 14.22 26.15
C VAL A 480 20.81 12.98 26.10
N ALA A 481 21.11 12.49 24.90
CA ALA A 481 21.93 11.31 24.68
C ALA A 481 23.36 11.49 25.22
N ASP A 482 24.01 12.62 24.93
CA ASP A 482 25.34 12.96 25.44
C ASP A 482 25.38 13.00 26.97
N SER A 483 24.36 13.61 27.60
CA SER A 483 24.29 13.73 29.06
C SER A 483 24.12 12.40 29.78
N LEU A 484 23.58 11.40 29.07
CA LEU A 484 23.33 10.05 29.58
C LEU A 484 24.38 9.04 29.11
N GLY A 485 25.30 9.45 28.24
CA GLY A 485 26.44 8.65 27.79
C GLY A 485 26.09 7.58 26.76
N PHE A 486 25.13 7.84 25.86
CA PHE A 486 24.83 6.94 24.74
C PHE A 486 24.80 7.70 23.40
N ARG A 487 25.05 6.99 22.30
CA ARG A 487 25.01 7.57 20.94
C ARG A 487 23.64 7.35 20.29
N LEU A 488 23.14 8.38 19.61
CA LEU A 488 21.98 8.24 18.72
C LEU A 488 22.48 7.75 17.38
N ASN A 489 21.89 6.68 16.86
CA ASN A 489 22.39 6.06 15.65
C ASN A 489 21.93 6.80 14.40
N THR A 490 20.63 6.98 14.23
CA THR A 490 20.07 7.62 13.02
C THR A 490 18.90 8.53 13.36
N PHE A 491 18.87 9.69 12.73
CA PHE A 491 17.68 10.53 12.66
C PHE A 491 16.98 10.33 11.29
N THR A 492 15.69 10.01 11.32
CA THR A 492 14.86 9.80 10.12
C THR A 492 14.02 11.02 9.78
N HIS A 493 13.73 11.15 8.48
CA HIS A 493 13.18 12.30 7.76
C HIS A 493 14.09 13.53 7.80
N ILE A 494 14.48 13.97 9.00
CA ILE A 494 15.54 14.94 9.30
C ILE A 494 15.58 16.15 8.36
N LEU A 495 14.42 16.73 8.08
CA LEU A 495 14.28 17.75 7.02
C LEU A 495 15.03 19.07 7.30
N GLU A 496 15.34 19.37 8.57
CA GLU A 496 16.23 20.46 8.96
C GLU A 496 17.64 19.99 9.40
N GLY A 497 18.03 18.76 9.05
CA GLY A 497 19.36 18.22 9.37
C GLY A 497 20.51 19.10 8.89
N TYR A 498 20.35 19.73 7.73
CA TYR A 498 21.30 20.67 7.16
C TYR A 498 21.65 21.84 8.09
N LYS A 499 20.78 22.19 9.05
CA LYS A 499 21.04 23.26 10.02
C LYS A 499 21.86 22.81 11.23
N VAL A 500 22.05 21.50 11.41
CA VAL A 500 22.75 20.88 12.55
C VAL A 500 23.75 19.79 12.12
N ALA A 501 24.12 19.75 10.84
CA ALA A 501 24.96 18.72 10.25
C ALA A 501 26.34 18.63 10.93
N ASP A 502 26.90 19.76 11.33
CA ASP A 502 28.16 19.86 12.08
C ASP A 502 28.08 19.14 13.42
N LYS A 503 26.99 19.37 14.16
CA LYS A 503 26.75 18.72 15.45
C LYS A 503 26.45 17.24 15.31
N MET A 504 25.73 16.85 14.26
CA MET A 504 25.49 15.43 13.96
C MET A 504 26.81 14.69 13.69
N ALA A 505 27.72 15.31 12.93
CA ALA A 505 29.03 14.75 12.65
C ALA A 505 29.88 14.61 13.93
N GLU A 506 29.82 15.61 14.83
CA GLU A 506 30.48 15.54 16.15
C GLU A 506 29.89 14.46 17.06
N HIS A 507 28.55 14.32 17.08
CA HIS A 507 27.82 13.28 17.82
C HIS A 507 28.08 11.88 17.27
N GLY A 508 28.36 11.78 15.98
CA GLY A 508 28.43 10.52 15.24
C GLY A 508 27.05 9.94 14.88
N ALA A 509 26.01 10.77 14.79
CA ALA A 509 24.69 10.37 14.31
C ALA A 509 24.62 10.39 12.78
N GLY A 510 23.99 9.38 12.19
CA GLY A 510 23.60 9.35 10.78
C GLY A 510 22.28 10.07 10.50
N GLY A 511 21.98 10.28 9.22
CA GLY A 511 20.73 10.90 8.78
C GLY A 511 20.11 10.14 7.61
N SER A 512 18.81 9.84 7.71
CA SER A 512 18.03 9.20 6.66
C SER A 512 16.87 10.12 6.30
N SER A 513 16.94 10.81 5.16
CA SER A 513 16.05 11.94 4.85
C SER A 513 15.03 11.65 3.77
N PHE A 514 14.03 12.52 3.62
CA PHE A 514 13.32 12.63 2.35
C PHE A 514 14.07 13.56 1.42
N SER A 515 14.08 13.22 0.13
CA SER A 515 14.77 14.05 -0.85
C SER A 515 13.94 15.29 -1.25
N ASP A 516 12.61 15.15 -1.39
CA ASP A 516 11.70 16.25 -1.75
C ASP A 516 10.27 16.22 -1.15
N TRP A 517 10.02 15.39 -0.13
CA TRP A 517 8.70 15.28 0.51
C TRP A 517 8.56 16.18 1.74
N TRP A 518 7.87 17.32 1.61
CA TRP A 518 7.64 18.28 2.71
C TRP A 518 6.44 19.22 2.45
N ALA A 519 6.32 20.30 3.24
CA ALA A 519 5.27 21.34 3.21
C ALA A 519 3.82 20.88 3.52
N TYR A 520 3.63 19.67 4.04
CA TYR A 520 2.32 19.18 4.52
C TYR A 520 2.05 19.48 6.00
N LYS A 521 3.07 19.89 6.77
CA LYS A 521 2.99 20.32 8.19
C LYS A 521 3.82 21.58 8.42
N TYR A 522 3.61 22.24 9.56
CA TYR A 522 4.38 23.44 9.92
C TYR A 522 5.85 23.13 10.21
N GLU A 523 6.12 21.99 10.86
CA GLU A 523 7.48 21.54 11.22
C GLU A 523 8.38 21.17 10.03
N VAL A 524 7.80 21.04 8.83
CA VAL A 524 8.51 20.67 7.59
C VAL A 524 8.61 21.83 6.59
N LYS A 525 8.34 23.07 7.03
CA LYS A 525 8.24 24.24 6.15
C LYS A 525 9.60 24.68 5.59
N ASP A 526 10.68 24.54 6.35
CA ASP A 526 12.02 24.98 5.98
C ASP A 526 12.85 23.86 5.32
N ALA A 527 12.21 22.77 4.92
CA ALA A 527 12.85 21.69 4.21
C ALA A 527 13.38 22.15 2.85
N ILE A 528 14.55 21.65 2.45
CA ILE A 528 15.20 21.97 1.18
C ILE A 528 15.68 20.69 0.48
N PRO A 529 15.69 20.64 -0.85
CA PRO A 529 16.16 19.46 -1.59
C PRO A 529 17.66 19.20 -1.44
N TYR A 530 18.41 20.18 -0.91
CA TYR A 530 19.84 20.09 -0.68
C TYR A 530 20.19 19.39 0.64
N ASN A 531 19.21 19.04 1.48
CA ASN A 531 19.45 18.53 2.83
C ASN A 531 20.41 17.34 2.85
N GLY A 532 20.12 16.30 2.06
CA GLY A 532 20.99 15.12 1.96
C GLY A 532 22.41 15.45 1.48
N ALA A 533 22.55 16.38 0.53
CA ALA A 533 23.87 16.78 0.04
C ALA A 533 24.68 17.57 1.07
N VAL A 534 24.03 18.43 1.86
CA VAL A 534 24.68 19.18 2.94
C VAL A 534 25.17 18.22 4.04
N LEU A 535 24.32 17.27 4.45
CA LEU A 535 24.69 16.24 5.43
C LEU A 535 25.90 15.43 4.96
N HIS A 536 25.85 14.92 3.72
CA HIS A 536 26.95 14.16 3.12
C HIS A 536 28.26 14.97 3.07
N ASN A 537 28.20 16.23 2.60
CA ASN A 537 29.38 17.08 2.51
C ASN A 537 29.99 17.43 3.88
N GLN A 538 29.19 17.37 4.95
CA GLN A 538 29.65 17.57 6.32
C GLN A 538 30.25 16.29 6.95
N GLY A 539 30.21 15.16 6.24
CA GLY A 539 30.73 13.87 6.69
C GLY A 539 29.71 13.00 7.44
N VAL A 540 28.43 13.36 7.42
CA VAL A 540 27.35 12.55 8.00
C VAL A 540 27.02 11.38 7.06
N VAL A 541 26.95 10.15 7.60
CA VAL A 541 26.43 9.00 6.84
C VAL A 541 24.96 9.28 6.50
N THR A 542 24.69 9.49 5.20
CA THR A 542 23.42 10.03 4.72
C THR A 542 22.70 9.03 3.82
N ALA A 543 21.43 8.76 4.12
CA ALA A 543 20.55 7.92 3.33
C ALA A 543 19.27 8.64 2.93
N PHE A 544 18.50 8.05 2.01
CA PHE A 544 17.11 8.42 1.75
C PHE A 544 16.18 7.23 2.03
N ASN A 545 15.01 7.53 2.58
CA ASN A 545 13.97 6.54 2.90
C ASN A 545 12.63 6.90 2.27
N SER A 546 11.70 5.94 2.29
CA SER A 546 10.40 6.11 1.64
C SER A 546 9.30 6.64 2.57
N ASP A 547 9.16 6.08 3.78
CA ASP A 547 7.97 6.22 4.65
C ASP A 547 6.61 5.92 3.96
N ASP A 548 6.64 5.38 2.75
CA ASP A 548 5.48 5.23 1.87
C ASP A 548 5.65 4.06 0.89
N ALA A 549 4.58 3.29 0.71
CA ALA A 549 4.58 2.09 -0.12
C ALA A 549 4.78 2.38 -1.62
N GLU A 550 4.38 3.56 -2.11
CA GLU A 550 4.57 3.96 -3.51
C GLU A 550 5.99 4.47 -3.75
N MET A 551 6.46 5.37 -2.88
CA MET A 551 7.79 5.99 -2.99
C MET A 551 8.91 4.97 -2.87
N ALA A 552 8.74 3.95 -2.02
CA ALA A 552 9.75 2.90 -1.82
C ALA A 552 10.19 2.23 -3.13
N ARG A 553 9.27 2.11 -4.10
CA ARG A 553 9.52 1.51 -5.42
C ARG A 553 10.34 2.41 -6.36
N ARG A 554 10.68 3.61 -5.90
CA ARG A 554 11.36 4.66 -6.67
C ARG A 554 12.51 5.29 -5.89
N LEU A 555 13.04 4.61 -4.87
CA LEU A 555 14.17 5.11 -4.08
C LEU A 555 15.42 5.41 -4.94
N ASN A 556 15.59 4.73 -6.07
CA ASN A 556 16.61 5.08 -7.06
C ASN A 556 16.43 6.50 -7.64
N GLN A 557 15.17 6.94 -7.81
CA GLN A 557 14.84 8.31 -8.22
C GLN A 557 15.02 9.30 -7.07
N GLU A 558 14.78 8.88 -5.83
CA GLU A 558 15.09 9.68 -4.63
C GLU A 558 16.60 9.96 -4.55
N ALA A 559 17.43 8.93 -4.75
CA ALA A 559 18.89 9.07 -4.86
C ALA A 559 19.29 10.05 -5.98
N ALA A 560 18.67 9.96 -7.16
CA ALA A 560 18.96 10.83 -8.30
C ALA A 560 18.78 12.33 -7.99
N LYS A 561 17.90 12.67 -7.04
CA LYS A 561 17.67 14.07 -6.63
C LYS A 561 18.88 14.65 -5.88
N ALA A 562 19.69 13.83 -5.18
CA ALA A 562 20.93 14.29 -4.57
C ALA A 562 21.96 14.75 -5.63
N TYR A 563 22.03 14.04 -6.76
CA TYR A 563 22.81 14.46 -7.92
C TYR A 563 22.23 15.75 -8.54
N LYS A 564 20.91 15.76 -8.82
CA LYS A 564 20.23 16.90 -9.46
C LYS A 564 20.38 18.21 -8.69
N TYR A 565 20.13 18.20 -7.38
CA TYR A 565 20.13 19.41 -6.56
C TYR A 565 21.50 19.66 -5.94
N GLY A 566 22.10 18.64 -5.32
CA GLY A 566 23.34 18.77 -4.54
C GLY A 566 24.64 18.57 -5.30
N ARG A 567 24.58 18.11 -6.57
CA ARG A 567 25.77 17.70 -7.35
C ARG A 567 26.62 16.64 -6.65
N VAL A 568 25.99 15.81 -5.81
CA VAL A 568 26.62 14.61 -5.25
C VAL A 568 26.97 13.68 -6.42
N PRO A 569 28.21 13.18 -6.55
CA PRO A 569 28.58 12.25 -7.63
C PRO A 569 27.60 11.08 -7.72
N GLU A 570 27.32 10.59 -8.93
CA GLU A 570 26.25 9.60 -9.17
C GLU A 570 26.42 8.33 -8.33
N GLU A 571 27.64 7.82 -8.22
CA GLU A 571 27.93 6.65 -7.38
C GLU A 571 27.65 6.93 -5.89
N GLU A 572 28.04 8.10 -5.39
CA GLU A 572 27.76 8.53 -4.00
C GLU A 572 26.27 8.76 -3.77
N ALA A 573 25.55 9.26 -4.78
CA ALA A 573 24.11 9.41 -4.73
C ALA A 573 23.42 8.03 -4.66
N LEU A 574 23.87 7.05 -5.44
CA LEU A 574 23.36 5.68 -5.37
C LEU A 574 23.62 5.04 -3.99
N LYS A 575 24.74 5.37 -3.33
CA LYS A 575 25.03 4.93 -1.95
C LYS A 575 23.98 5.40 -0.95
N PHE A 576 23.23 6.48 -1.20
CA PHE A 576 22.18 6.95 -0.27
C PHE A 576 21.02 5.96 -0.13
N VAL A 577 20.86 5.03 -1.07
CA VAL A 577 19.80 4.01 -1.03
C VAL A 577 20.36 2.58 -1.12
N THR A 578 21.68 2.40 -0.95
CA THR A 578 22.36 1.09 -0.95
C THR A 578 23.31 0.99 0.24
N LEU A 579 24.56 1.43 0.10
CA LEU A 579 25.59 1.24 1.12
C LEU A 579 25.35 2.06 2.40
N ASN A 580 24.87 3.29 2.29
CA ASN A 580 24.67 4.15 3.46
C ASN A 580 23.55 3.65 4.38
N PRO A 581 22.35 3.29 3.90
CA PRO A 581 21.36 2.65 4.76
C PRO A 581 21.86 1.32 5.33
N ALA A 582 22.67 0.53 4.59
CA ALA A 582 23.31 -0.67 5.15
C ALA A 582 24.23 -0.34 6.35
N LYS A 583 25.00 0.74 6.27
CA LYS A 583 25.86 1.25 7.36
C LYS A 583 25.04 1.75 8.55
N LEU A 584 23.94 2.47 8.29
CA LEU A 584 23.04 2.95 9.35
C LEU A 584 22.37 1.80 10.11
N LEU A 585 22.07 0.70 9.41
CA LEU A 585 21.47 -0.52 9.94
C LEU A 585 22.49 -1.55 10.44
N HIS A 586 23.80 -1.28 10.31
CA HIS A 586 24.92 -2.14 10.73
C HIS A 586 24.94 -3.51 10.02
N ILE A 587 24.44 -3.54 8.78
CA ILE A 587 24.38 -4.73 7.90
C ILE A 587 25.28 -4.59 6.66
N ASP A 588 26.10 -3.54 6.58
CA ASP A 588 27.00 -3.25 5.46
C ASP A 588 28.08 -4.31 5.25
N HIS A 589 28.41 -5.08 6.28
CA HIS A 589 29.29 -6.24 6.16
C HIS A 589 28.69 -7.39 5.34
N ARG A 590 27.36 -7.41 5.15
CA ARG A 590 26.61 -8.45 4.42
C ARG A 590 25.98 -7.96 3.13
N THR A 591 25.54 -6.70 3.04
CA THR A 591 24.80 -6.18 1.87
C THR A 591 25.09 -4.68 1.62
N GLY A 592 24.41 -4.08 0.65
CA GLY A 592 24.53 -2.66 0.30
C GLY A 592 25.65 -2.31 -0.69
N SER A 593 26.47 -3.28 -1.10
CA SER A 593 27.48 -3.13 -2.15
C SER A 593 27.75 -4.46 -2.85
N LEU A 594 28.36 -4.43 -4.04
CA LEU A 594 28.73 -5.64 -4.80
C LEU A 594 30.19 -5.99 -4.53
N LYS A 595 30.42 -6.90 -3.59
CA LYS A 595 31.74 -7.39 -3.20
C LYS A 595 31.71 -8.88 -2.90
N ALA A 596 32.76 -9.60 -3.27
CA ALA A 596 32.87 -11.03 -2.99
C ALA A 596 32.64 -11.34 -1.49
N GLY A 597 31.86 -12.38 -1.21
CA GLY A 597 31.47 -12.81 0.13
C GLY A 597 30.21 -12.16 0.71
N LYS A 598 29.74 -11.04 0.14
CA LYS A 598 28.46 -10.43 0.52
C LYS A 598 27.28 -11.24 0.00
N ASP A 599 26.12 -11.03 0.61
CA ASP A 599 24.84 -11.59 0.16
C ASP A 599 24.56 -11.15 -1.28
N ALA A 600 24.04 -12.07 -2.10
CA ALA A 600 23.69 -11.79 -3.50
C ALA A 600 22.35 -11.04 -3.60
N ASP A 601 22.34 -9.82 -3.07
CA ASP A 601 21.26 -8.84 -3.24
C ASP A 601 21.60 -7.95 -4.43
N VAL A 602 21.06 -8.25 -5.61
CA VAL A 602 21.50 -7.68 -6.89
C VAL A 602 20.29 -7.21 -7.70
N VAL A 603 20.43 -6.07 -8.39
CA VAL A 603 19.41 -5.55 -9.31
C VAL A 603 20.00 -5.38 -10.70
N VAL A 604 19.30 -5.90 -11.71
CA VAL A 604 19.60 -5.69 -13.13
C VAL A 604 18.64 -4.64 -13.67
N TRP A 605 19.17 -3.52 -14.15
CA TRP A 605 18.41 -2.37 -14.65
C TRP A 605 18.49 -2.27 -16.17
N SER A 606 17.36 -1.92 -16.77
CA SER A 606 17.23 -1.65 -18.21
C SER A 606 17.94 -0.39 -18.71
N ASP A 607 18.28 0.53 -17.81
CA ASP A 607 18.91 1.83 -18.11
C ASP A 607 19.72 2.27 -16.87
N HIS A 608 20.40 3.41 -16.97
CA HIS A 608 21.17 4.02 -15.89
C HIS A 608 20.35 4.07 -14.58
N PRO A 609 20.84 3.55 -13.44
CA PRO A 609 19.99 3.29 -12.26
C PRO A 609 19.36 4.56 -11.64
N LEU A 610 19.98 5.73 -11.80
CA LEU A 610 19.43 7.02 -11.36
C LEU A 610 18.47 7.68 -12.37
N SER A 611 18.17 7.03 -13.50
CA SER A 611 17.25 7.52 -14.52
C SER A 611 15.79 7.26 -14.13
N VAL A 612 14.89 8.18 -14.49
CA VAL A 612 13.44 7.96 -14.37
C VAL A 612 12.91 6.89 -15.34
N ASN A 613 13.69 6.57 -16.39
CA ASN A 613 13.36 5.54 -17.36
C ASN A 613 13.82 4.14 -16.91
N ALA A 614 14.71 4.06 -15.91
CA ALA A 614 15.24 2.80 -15.43
C ALA A 614 14.15 1.95 -14.80
N LYS A 615 14.03 0.72 -15.28
CA LYS A 615 13.17 -0.33 -14.73
C LYS A 615 14.07 -1.47 -14.25
N ALA A 616 13.86 -1.94 -13.03
CA ALA A 616 14.44 -3.19 -12.58
C ALA A 616 13.84 -4.31 -13.45
N GLU A 617 14.69 -5.04 -14.14
CA GLU A 617 14.29 -6.20 -14.94
C GLU A 617 14.31 -7.46 -14.10
N GLN A 618 15.30 -7.58 -13.23
CA GLN A 618 15.48 -8.70 -12.30
C GLN A 618 16.01 -8.19 -10.97
N THR A 619 15.45 -8.71 -9.88
CA THR A 619 15.89 -8.40 -8.51
C THR A 619 16.13 -9.71 -7.76
N PHE A 620 17.35 -9.86 -7.28
CA PHE A 620 17.81 -11.00 -6.51
C PHE A 620 17.90 -10.63 -5.03
N VAL A 621 17.47 -11.54 -4.16
CA VAL A 621 17.62 -11.46 -2.70
C VAL A 621 18.25 -12.76 -2.24
N ASP A 622 19.41 -12.69 -1.59
CA ASP A 622 20.19 -13.89 -1.23
C ASP A 622 20.36 -14.87 -2.42
N GLY A 623 20.57 -14.34 -3.63
CA GLY A 623 20.72 -15.13 -4.86
C GLY A 623 19.45 -15.79 -5.39
N VAL A 624 18.31 -15.60 -4.73
CA VAL A 624 16.97 -16.00 -5.21
C VAL A 624 16.45 -14.90 -6.13
N ARG A 625 16.03 -15.24 -7.35
CA ARG A 625 15.40 -14.28 -8.28
C ARG A 625 13.97 -13.98 -7.84
N CYS A 626 13.81 -13.11 -6.84
CA CYS A 626 12.52 -12.77 -6.24
C CYS A 626 11.62 -11.94 -7.18
N PHE A 627 12.21 -11.17 -8.10
CA PHE A 627 11.47 -10.50 -9.17
C PHE A 627 12.13 -10.72 -10.52
N ASP A 628 11.31 -10.97 -11.53
CA ASP A 628 11.68 -11.07 -12.94
C ASP A 628 10.53 -10.46 -13.75
N LYS A 629 10.85 -9.52 -14.63
CA LYS A 629 9.86 -8.74 -15.39
C LYS A 629 9.00 -9.60 -16.32
N ASP A 630 9.56 -10.63 -16.92
CA ASP A 630 8.83 -11.49 -17.86
C ASP A 630 7.91 -12.42 -17.08
N ARG A 631 8.39 -12.96 -15.95
CA ARG A 631 7.53 -13.69 -15.00
C ARG A 631 6.40 -12.82 -14.46
N ASP A 632 6.66 -11.54 -14.17
CA ASP A 632 5.64 -10.61 -13.71
C ASP A 632 4.52 -10.41 -14.74
N LEU A 633 4.87 -10.26 -16.03
CA LEU A 633 3.89 -10.17 -17.11
C LEU A 633 3.05 -11.45 -17.21
N ALA A 634 3.68 -12.63 -17.14
CA ALA A 634 2.99 -13.92 -17.14
C ALA A 634 2.06 -14.07 -15.92
N LEU A 635 2.50 -13.66 -14.72
CA LEU A 635 1.70 -13.69 -13.50
C LEU A 635 0.47 -12.76 -13.59
N ARG A 636 0.62 -11.56 -14.17
CA ARG A 636 -0.52 -10.64 -14.38
C ARG A 636 -1.59 -11.26 -15.26
N GLU A 637 -1.16 -11.91 -16.34
CA GLU A 637 -2.06 -12.60 -17.26
C GLU A 637 -2.74 -13.80 -16.60
N ALA A 638 -1.97 -14.65 -15.90
CA ALA A 638 -2.52 -15.79 -15.17
C ALA A 638 -3.51 -15.37 -14.08
N MET A 639 -3.22 -14.31 -13.32
CA MET A 639 -4.13 -13.75 -12.32
C MET A 639 -5.41 -13.17 -12.94
N ARG A 640 -5.32 -12.55 -14.13
CA ARG A 640 -6.48 -12.04 -14.86
C ARG A 640 -7.42 -13.20 -15.23
N LEU A 641 -6.87 -14.26 -15.81
CA LEU A 641 -7.61 -15.47 -16.18
C LEU A 641 -8.21 -16.17 -14.94
N GLU A 642 -7.45 -16.29 -13.86
CA GLU A 642 -7.92 -16.91 -12.61
C GLU A 642 -9.04 -16.09 -11.96
N ARG A 643 -8.91 -14.76 -11.93
CA ARG A 643 -9.98 -13.86 -11.48
C ARG A 643 -11.25 -14.04 -12.32
N ALA A 644 -11.12 -14.14 -13.64
CA ALA A 644 -12.25 -14.36 -14.53
C ALA A 644 -12.92 -15.73 -14.27
N ARG A 645 -12.12 -16.78 -14.10
CA ARG A 645 -12.58 -18.14 -13.75
C ARG A 645 -13.32 -18.17 -12.41
N LEU A 646 -12.79 -17.54 -11.36
CA LEU A 646 -13.43 -17.46 -10.05
C LEU A 646 -14.73 -16.65 -10.11
N THR A 647 -14.72 -15.54 -10.83
CA THR A 647 -15.89 -14.69 -11.06
C THR A 647 -17.00 -15.48 -11.75
N ALA A 648 -16.69 -16.24 -12.80
CA ALA A 648 -17.63 -17.12 -13.48
C ALA A 648 -18.23 -18.17 -12.52
N LYS A 649 -17.39 -18.86 -11.73
CA LYS A 649 -17.84 -19.85 -10.72
C LYS A 649 -18.76 -19.23 -9.67
N MET A 650 -18.44 -18.03 -9.15
CA MET A 650 -19.28 -17.32 -8.19
C MET A 650 -20.66 -17.00 -8.75
N TYR A 651 -20.74 -16.63 -10.03
CA TYR A 651 -22.01 -16.36 -10.70
C TYR A 651 -22.84 -17.63 -10.92
N ASP A 652 -22.24 -18.71 -11.39
CA ASP A 652 -22.95 -19.97 -11.65
C ASP A 652 -23.53 -20.55 -10.34
N ALA A 653 -22.75 -20.50 -9.26
CA ALA A 653 -23.22 -20.87 -7.92
C ALA A 653 -24.39 -19.99 -7.46
N GLY A 654 -24.34 -18.69 -7.76
CA GLY A 654 -25.39 -17.72 -7.46
C GLY A 654 -26.72 -17.97 -8.16
N GLN A 655 -26.68 -18.45 -9.41
CA GLN A 655 -27.89 -18.82 -10.15
C GLN A 655 -28.52 -20.10 -9.58
N ALA A 656 -27.71 -21.03 -9.06
CA ALA A 656 -28.19 -22.28 -8.49
C ALA A 656 -28.84 -22.13 -7.10
N SER A 657 -28.41 -21.17 -6.28
CA SER A 657 -28.85 -21.05 -4.87
C SER A 657 -30.12 -20.21 -4.64
N GLY A 658 -30.66 -19.55 -5.67
CA GLY A 658 -31.72 -18.54 -5.50
C GLY A 658 -31.22 -17.28 -4.77
N ALA A 659 -31.87 -16.15 -5.00
CA ALA A 659 -31.41 -14.81 -4.62
C ALA A 659 -31.26 -14.54 -3.09
N ALA A 660 -31.54 -15.52 -2.22
CA ALA A 660 -31.62 -15.33 -0.77
C ALA A 660 -30.29 -15.45 -0.01
N GLY A 661 -29.19 -15.85 -0.67
CA GLY A 661 -27.90 -16.11 0.00
C GLY A 661 -26.70 -15.24 -0.45
N GLN A 662 -26.85 -14.40 -1.47
CA GLN A 662 -25.72 -13.65 -2.01
C GLN A 662 -25.40 -12.42 -1.17
N LYS A 663 -24.40 -12.54 -0.30
CA LYS A 663 -23.78 -11.37 0.34
C LYS A 663 -23.12 -10.54 -0.77
N ARG A 664 -23.52 -9.27 -0.92
CA ARG A 664 -22.84 -8.35 -1.84
C ARG A 664 -21.34 -8.35 -1.50
N PRO A 665 -20.44 -8.51 -2.49
CA PRO A 665 -19.01 -8.35 -2.25
C PRO A 665 -18.79 -6.98 -1.59
N SER A 666 -18.25 -6.98 -0.37
CA SER A 666 -17.76 -5.77 0.25
C SER A 666 -16.31 -5.62 -0.17
N GLU A 667 -15.98 -4.54 -0.86
CA GLU A 667 -14.59 -4.16 -1.08
C GLU A 667 -13.95 -3.89 0.28
N ARG A 668 -12.84 -4.57 0.57
CA ARG A 668 -11.99 -4.24 1.71
C ARG A 668 -10.81 -3.46 1.14
N ILE A 669 -10.90 -2.14 1.17
CA ILE A 669 -9.77 -1.27 0.82
C ILE A 669 -8.71 -1.50 1.90
N GLN A 670 -7.55 -2.03 1.53
CA GLN A 670 -6.40 -2.08 2.44
C GLN A 670 -5.93 -0.64 2.68
N SER A 671 -5.90 -0.21 3.95
CA SER A 671 -5.29 1.06 4.32
C SER A 671 -3.78 0.97 4.17
N HIS A 672 -3.16 2.03 3.63
CA HIS A 672 -1.71 2.22 3.79
C HIS A 672 -1.42 2.77 5.18
N TYR A 673 -0.40 2.23 5.84
CA TYR A 673 0.06 2.71 7.13
C TYR A 673 1.10 3.82 6.93
N HIS A 674 0.91 4.92 7.66
CA HIS A 674 1.86 6.02 7.73
C HIS A 674 2.34 6.21 9.17
N CYS A 675 3.39 7.02 9.33
CA CYS A 675 4.00 7.34 10.62
C CYS A 675 2.99 7.65 11.76
N ASP A 676 1.88 8.34 11.49
CA ASP A 676 0.89 8.74 12.49
C ASP A 676 -0.30 7.76 12.65
N THR A 677 -0.30 6.63 11.95
CA THR A 677 -1.43 5.69 11.95
C THR A 677 -1.47 4.83 13.22
N LEU A 678 -2.55 4.91 13.99
CA LEU A 678 -2.76 4.12 15.21
C LEU A 678 -3.32 2.72 14.92
N THR A 679 -4.56 2.62 14.43
CA THR A 679 -5.25 1.36 14.11
C THR A 679 -6.24 1.54 12.95
N ASP A 680 -6.58 0.44 12.26
CA ASP A 680 -7.65 0.40 11.24
C ASP A 680 -9.02 -0.04 11.78
N GLU A 681 -9.09 -0.55 13.01
CA GLU A 681 -10.27 -1.25 13.53
C GLU A 681 -11.38 -0.34 14.09
N ASN A 682 -11.20 0.99 14.04
CA ASN A 682 -12.17 1.96 14.56
C ASN A 682 -12.90 2.77 13.47
N ARG A 683 -12.92 2.29 12.21
CA ARG A 683 -13.70 2.92 11.12
C ARG A 683 -15.04 2.24 10.88
#